data_AF-A0A814Y836-F1
#
_entry.id   AF-A0A814Y836-F1
#
_cell.length_a   1.000
_cell.length_b   1.000
_cell.length_c   1.000
_cell.angle_alpha   90.00
_cell.angle_beta   90.00
_cell.angle_gamma   90.00
#
_symmetry.space_group_name_H-M   'P 1'
#
loop_
_entity.id
_entity.type
_entity.pdbx_description
1 polymer ?
#
loop_
_entity_poly.entity_id
_entity_poly.type
_entity_poly.pdbx_seq_one_letter_code
_entity_poly.pdbx_strand_id
1 'polypeptide(L)'
;MDENGNKSSEESDSRCSSVMLDMPVLSYLPRRYDRTLIVPSILSERQSNPYAVDIKLPPLKFSTAEPTSEEEDFLALNPPTTERELTLFKQKFNRLRVTLSSEKSHEFNLYTCEKVRQKRSDLRRTIREQKKLIRQLITEAAQLNDQINDIRDEITKQCHKRDANELKQLKLRSKLNHLNAAKGQLIELTETFDKSHVVNECEVRLLQLKNECRAEIAERDQQIEELKQQLIEKFGCRAIEHKKAIRATEQACTIEGEKCEKLQEVVDNYEATVYRMSKVRPLNANQIPEELLNDKELNLQIKQLPENYNFEIHKTIWRIKTIKAKRVAMQMPEGLFVFACTIADILKAFTNVDVVIMGDVAYGACCIDDYGARALKCDLLIHYGHSCLVPIDETPGISILYIFVDIQVNLQHIVDTLKHHFTSDSKLALVSTIQFVRTLQIIKEQLKEHVADVIMPQTKPLSPGEILGCTSPIIPDSYSILYIGDGRFHIESIMIHNPNAPAFKYDPYSKEFTREYYDTKSMHSIRQTEINKAASGQVWGLVLGSLGRQGSPKVLETIKQRLKSNGKSYIQVVMPELMPDKLKLFKNVDVWIQTSCPRLSIDWGAGFQTPILTPYEAMVALRQIEWQSRYPMDFYAQNSLGPWTPNNPEHRPLRQPRRKIEVAYENKTCSSCETCSNKS
;
A
#
# COMPACT_ATOMS: atom_id res chain seq x y z
N MET A 1 24.53 28.22 -73.85
CA MET A 1 24.21 26.94 -74.49
C MET A 1 23.49 26.06 -73.48
N ASP A 2 22.21 26.17 -73.18
CA ASP A 2 21.12 27.14 -73.33
C ASP A 2 20.08 26.62 -72.30
N GLU A 3 19.67 27.43 -71.34
CA GLU A 3 18.44 28.22 -71.34
C GLU A 3 17.11 27.43 -71.25
N ASN A 4 16.29 27.91 -70.31
CA ASN A 4 14.83 27.92 -70.28
C ASN A 4 14.07 26.73 -69.67
N GLY A 5 13.51 27.03 -68.49
CA GLY A 5 12.37 26.34 -67.94
C GLY A 5 11.05 26.76 -68.58
N ASN A 6 9.99 26.00 -68.28
CA ASN A 6 8.66 26.56 -68.12
C ASN A 6 7.80 25.71 -67.17
N LYS A 7 6.92 26.41 -66.47
CA LYS A 7 6.04 25.97 -65.38
C LYS A 7 4.76 25.27 -65.87
N SER A 8 3.99 24.79 -64.88
CA SER A 8 2.53 24.47 -64.81
C SER A 8 2.20 22.98 -64.96
N SER A 9 1.28 22.36 -64.22
CA SER A 9 0.46 22.68 -63.03
C SER A 9 -0.33 21.42 -62.65
N GLU A 10 -0.67 21.26 -61.36
CA GLU A 10 -1.81 20.49 -60.77
C GLU A 10 -1.83 18.96 -60.97
N GLU A 11 -1.57 18.18 -59.91
CA GLU A 11 -2.47 17.70 -58.83
C GLU A 11 -3.04 16.29 -59.11
N SER A 12 -2.64 15.34 -58.24
CA SER A 12 -3.46 14.38 -57.49
C SER A 12 -2.88 12.97 -57.39
N ASP A 13 -2.84 12.49 -56.14
CA ASP A 13 -2.83 11.10 -55.67
C ASP A 13 -1.78 10.11 -56.20
N SER A 14 -0.76 9.86 -55.37
CA SER A 14 -0.05 8.57 -55.38
C SER A 14 -0.08 7.90 -54.00
N ARG A 15 -0.89 6.85 -53.94
CA ARG A 15 -0.72 5.70 -53.04
C ARG A 15 0.71 5.17 -53.21
N CYS A 16 1.42 4.96 -52.10
CA CYS A 16 2.63 4.14 -52.11
C CYS A 16 2.51 3.02 -51.07
N SER A 17 2.34 1.82 -51.60
CA SER A 17 2.34 0.51 -50.96
C SER A 17 3.64 0.25 -50.19
N SER A 18 3.53 -0.06 -48.90
CA SER A 18 4.65 -0.53 -48.08
C SER A 18 5.01 -1.97 -48.44
N VAL A 19 6.22 -2.15 -48.95
CA VAL A 19 6.90 -3.42 -49.16
C VAL A 19 7.18 -4.07 -47.80
N MET A 20 6.58 -5.24 -47.55
CA MET A 20 6.99 -6.16 -46.49
C MET A 20 8.34 -6.78 -46.88
N LEU A 21 9.34 -6.65 -46.01
CA LEU A 21 10.55 -7.46 -46.05
C LEU A 21 10.50 -8.41 -44.85
N ASP A 22 10.26 -9.68 -45.15
CA ASP A 22 10.47 -10.81 -44.25
C ASP A 22 11.97 -10.91 -43.89
N MET A 23 12.28 -10.94 -42.59
CA MET A 23 13.59 -11.37 -42.09
C MET A 23 13.41 -12.60 -41.16
N PRO A 24 14.36 -13.55 -41.20
CA PRO A 24 14.14 -14.90 -40.72
C PRO A 24 14.33 -15.06 -39.21
N VAL A 25 13.58 -16.02 -38.66
CA VAL A 25 13.63 -16.51 -37.29
C VAL A 25 15.03 -17.06 -36.98
N LEU A 26 15.81 -16.32 -36.19
CA LEU A 26 17.04 -16.84 -35.58
C LEU A 26 16.70 -17.64 -34.33
N SER A 27 16.88 -18.95 -34.43
CA SER A 27 16.86 -19.91 -33.33
C SER A 27 17.86 -19.54 -32.23
N TYR A 28 17.37 -19.10 -31.07
CA TYR A 28 18.18 -18.96 -29.87
C TYR A 28 18.37 -20.33 -29.20
N LEU A 29 19.59 -20.87 -29.27
CA LEU A 29 20.03 -22.00 -28.46
C LEU A 29 20.27 -21.53 -27.00
N PRO A 30 19.91 -22.34 -25.98
CA PRO A 30 20.07 -21.96 -24.59
C PRO A 30 21.54 -22.06 -24.17
N ARG A 31 22.17 -20.93 -23.81
CA ARG A 31 23.41 -20.97 -23.05
C ARG A 31 23.09 -21.43 -21.62
N ARG A 32 23.75 -22.50 -21.19
CA ARG A 32 23.79 -22.97 -19.80
C ARG A 32 24.22 -21.79 -18.92
N TYR A 33 23.32 -21.30 -18.08
CA TYR A 33 23.68 -20.46 -16.95
C TYR A 33 24.10 -21.38 -15.81
N ASP A 34 25.38 -21.29 -15.47
CA ASP A 34 25.93 -21.85 -14.25
C ASP A 34 25.24 -21.20 -13.05
N ARG A 35 24.93 -22.02 -12.03
CA ARG A 35 24.14 -21.62 -10.86
C ARG A 35 25.00 -20.81 -9.91
N THR A 36 25.06 -19.50 -10.14
CA THR A 36 25.43 -18.53 -9.11
C THR A 36 24.40 -17.40 -9.15
N LEU A 37 23.57 -17.36 -8.10
CA LEU A 37 22.66 -16.26 -7.78
C LEU A 37 23.49 -14.97 -7.63
N ILE A 38 23.75 -14.29 -8.73
CA ILE A 38 24.20 -12.90 -8.73
C ILE A 38 22.93 -12.06 -8.83
N VAL A 39 22.36 -11.77 -7.66
CA VAL A 39 21.39 -10.69 -7.48
C VAL A 39 22.11 -9.39 -7.83
N PRO A 40 21.69 -8.59 -8.82
CA PRO A 40 22.18 -7.24 -8.94
C PRO A 40 21.66 -6.47 -7.72
N SER A 41 22.57 -6.17 -6.79
CA SER A 41 22.37 -5.36 -5.59
C SER A 41 22.16 -3.88 -5.93
N ILE A 42 21.24 -3.56 -6.84
CA ILE A 42 20.95 -2.19 -7.27
C ILE A 42 19.97 -1.49 -6.29
N LEU A 43 19.43 -2.20 -5.31
CA LEU A 43 18.64 -1.62 -4.21
C LEU A 43 19.41 -1.43 -2.89
N SER A 44 20.72 -1.77 -2.84
CA SER A 44 21.53 -1.55 -1.63
C SER A 44 22.28 -0.22 -1.60
N GLU A 45 22.42 0.47 -2.73
CA GLU A 45 22.77 1.89 -2.72
C GLU A 45 21.48 2.70 -2.61
N ARG A 46 20.99 2.84 -1.38
CA ARG A 46 20.08 3.93 -1.04
C ARG A 46 20.83 5.24 -1.33
N GLN A 47 20.70 5.78 -2.54
CA GLN A 47 20.76 7.23 -2.72
C GLN A 47 19.57 7.76 -1.91
N SER A 48 19.86 8.14 -0.67
CA SER A 48 18.89 8.75 0.23
C SER A 48 18.24 9.92 -0.48
N ASN A 49 16.91 10.02 -0.43
CA ASN A 49 16.20 11.22 -0.84
C ASN A 49 16.88 12.43 -0.16
N PRO A 50 17.46 13.38 -0.92
CA PRO A 50 18.26 14.47 -0.35
C PRO A 50 17.43 15.43 0.52
N TYR A 51 16.10 15.30 0.51
CA TYR A 51 15.16 16.17 1.23
C TYR A 51 14.64 15.56 2.54
N ALA A 52 15.09 14.36 2.92
CA ALA A 52 14.61 13.66 4.10
C ALA A 52 15.22 14.22 5.39
N VAL A 53 14.35 14.66 6.32
CA VAL A 53 14.71 15.03 7.69
C VAL A 53 14.08 14.01 8.64
N ASP A 54 14.89 13.36 9.48
CA ASP A 54 14.42 12.36 10.46
C ASP A 54 14.45 12.96 11.87
N ILE A 55 13.27 13.13 12.49
CA ILE A 55 13.14 13.50 13.91
C ILE A 55 12.19 12.49 14.57
N LYS A 56 12.73 11.66 15.47
CA LYS A 56 11.95 10.68 16.22
C LYS A 56 11.36 11.32 17.48
N LEU A 57 10.05 11.17 17.66
CA LEU A 57 9.40 11.48 18.93
C LEU A 57 9.70 10.36 19.96
N PRO A 58 9.86 10.67 21.25
CA PRO A 58 10.18 9.68 22.27
C PRO A 58 9.00 8.71 22.52
N PRO A 59 9.27 7.41 22.81
CA PRO A 59 8.22 6.47 23.20
C PRO A 59 7.77 6.74 24.65
N LEU A 60 6.45 6.73 24.89
CA LEU A 60 5.89 6.98 26.23
C LEU A 60 5.55 5.69 26.99
N LYS A 61 5.86 5.71 28.30
CA LYS A 61 5.49 4.75 29.33
C LYS A 61 4.14 5.17 29.95
N PHE A 62 3.24 4.23 30.18
CA PHE A 62 1.97 4.48 30.87
C PHE A 62 2.14 4.32 32.38
N SER A 63 1.52 5.21 33.17
CA SER A 63 1.52 5.21 34.65
C SER A 63 0.26 4.53 35.17
N THR A 64 0.38 3.67 36.19
CA THR A 64 -0.70 2.98 36.90
C THR A 64 -1.30 3.86 38.00
N ALA A 65 -2.61 3.84 38.19
CA ALA A 65 -3.33 4.52 39.28
C ALA A 65 -4.27 3.52 40.00
N GLU A 66 -4.33 3.59 41.33
CA GLU A 66 -5.09 2.68 42.22
C GLU A 66 -6.62 2.95 42.24
N PRO A 67 -7.48 1.95 42.52
CA PRO A 67 -8.94 2.10 42.47
C PRO A 67 -9.58 2.59 43.78
N THR A 68 -10.62 3.42 43.66
CA THR A 68 -11.39 4.05 44.76
C THR A 68 -12.64 3.27 45.20
N SER A 69 -13.13 3.61 46.40
CA SER A 69 -14.16 3.01 47.27
C SER A 69 -15.60 2.77 46.73
N GLU A 70 -15.82 2.49 45.45
CA GLU A 70 -17.17 2.23 44.89
C GLU A 70 -17.59 0.73 44.87
N GLU A 71 -16.65 -0.21 45.09
CA GLU A 71 -16.96 -1.66 45.02
C GLU A 71 -17.69 -2.19 46.28
N GLU A 72 -17.50 -1.59 47.46
CA GLU A 72 -18.11 -2.07 48.72
C GLU A 72 -19.59 -1.65 48.87
N ASP A 73 -20.02 -0.54 48.27
CA ASP A 73 -21.40 -0.05 48.37
C ASP A 73 -22.42 -0.85 47.53
N PHE A 74 -21.97 -1.63 46.54
CA PHE A 74 -22.88 -2.39 45.66
C PHE A 74 -23.36 -3.72 46.27
N LEU A 75 -22.57 -4.31 47.18
CA LEU A 75 -22.88 -5.59 47.83
C LEU A 75 -23.92 -5.48 48.94
N ALA A 76 -24.29 -4.27 49.36
CA ALA A 76 -25.25 -4.01 50.45
C ALA A 76 -26.69 -3.73 49.98
N LEU A 77 -26.99 -3.80 48.67
CA LEU A 77 -28.31 -3.44 48.14
C LEU A 77 -29.31 -4.61 48.18
N ASN A 78 -30.46 -4.37 48.82
CA ASN A 78 -31.61 -5.28 48.80
C ASN A 78 -32.25 -5.39 47.39
N PRO A 79 -32.90 -6.52 47.05
CA PRO A 79 -33.47 -6.74 45.71
C PRO A 79 -34.58 -5.72 45.36
N PRO A 80 -34.60 -5.19 44.12
CA PRO A 80 -35.53 -4.13 43.72
C PRO A 80 -36.96 -4.66 43.62
N THR A 81 -37.91 -3.93 44.21
CA THR A 81 -39.34 -4.33 44.26
C THR A 81 -40.22 -3.51 43.31
N THR A 82 -39.66 -2.47 42.67
CA THR A 82 -40.35 -1.65 41.67
C THR A 82 -39.57 -1.52 40.36
N GLU A 83 -40.28 -1.23 39.25
CA GLU A 83 -39.70 -1.14 37.90
C GLU A 83 -38.67 -0.01 37.75
N ARG A 84 -38.83 1.07 38.54
CA ARG A 84 -37.90 2.19 38.61
C ARG A 84 -36.59 1.80 39.32
N GLU A 85 -36.67 1.00 40.37
CA GLU A 85 -35.51 0.44 41.08
C GLU A 85 -34.76 -0.61 40.25
N LEU A 86 -35.49 -1.42 39.48
CA LEU A 86 -34.90 -2.39 38.55
C LEU A 86 -34.10 -1.69 37.44
N THR A 87 -34.58 -0.53 36.98
CA THR A 87 -33.90 0.28 35.95
C THR A 87 -32.63 0.93 36.52
N LEU A 88 -32.70 1.46 37.74
CA LEU A 88 -31.54 2.02 38.44
C LEU A 88 -30.49 0.96 38.79
N PHE A 89 -30.93 -0.23 39.19
CA PHE A 89 -30.09 -1.40 39.45
C PHE A 89 -29.39 -1.87 38.17
N LYS A 90 -30.11 -1.97 37.04
CA LYS A 90 -29.52 -2.32 35.73
C LYS A 90 -28.50 -1.28 35.25
N GLN A 91 -28.74 0.00 35.49
CA GLN A 91 -27.77 1.06 35.14
C GLN A 91 -26.51 1.00 36.01
N LYS A 92 -26.65 0.82 37.33
CA LYS A 92 -25.49 0.67 38.23
C LYS A 92 -24.74 -0.64 37.97
N PHE A 93 -25.44 -1.75 37.72
CA PHE A 93 -24.84 -3.04 37.36
C PHE A 93 -24.10 -2.97 36.02
N ASN A 94 -24.64 -2.29 35.01
CA ASN A 94 -23.94 -2.11 33.74
C ASN A 94 -22.72 -1.18 33.86
N ARG A 95 -22.75 -0.16 34.73
CA ARG A 95 -21.56 0.63 35.06
C ARG A 95 -20.51 -0.24 35.74
N LEU A 96 -20.85 -0.97 36.82
CA LEU A 96 -19.94 -1.89 37.50
C LEU A 96 -19.38 -2.96 36.56
N ARG A 97 -20.19 -3.49 35.64
CA ARG A 97 -19.76 -4.48 34.63
C ARG A 97 -18.76 -3.90 33.64
N VAL A 98 -18.92 -2.64 33.26
CA VAL A 98 -17.97 -1.93 32.39
C VAL A 98 -16.68 -1.69 33.16
N THR A 99 -16.74 -1.17 34.39
CA THR A 99 -15.58 -0.91 35.27
C THR A 99 -14.81 -2.19 35.63
N LEU A 100 -15.48 -3.27 36.03
CA LEU A 100 -14.87 -4.58 36.33
C LEU A 100 -14.29 -5.27 35.07
N SER A 101 -14.88 -5.05 33.89
CA SER A 101 -14.32 -5.57 32.64
C SER A 101 -13.15 -4.74 32.12
N SER A 102 -13.07 -3.45 32.44
CA SER A 102 -12.00 -2.55 32.01
C SER A 102 -10.82 -2.51 32.97
N GLU A 103 -11.01 -2.57 34.29
CA GLU A 103 -9.93 -2.37 35.27
C GLU A 103 -9.20 -3.68 35.63
N LYS A 104 -9.91 -4.79 35.85
CA LYS A 104 -9.27 -6.08 36.18
C LYS A 104 -8.67 -6.80 34.96
N SER A 105 -9.10 -6.45 33.74
CA SER A 105 -8.49 -6.96 32.50
C SER A 105 -7.28 -6.13 32.03
N HIS A 106 -7.16 -4.85 32.43
CA HIS A 106 -5.99 -4.01 32.11
C HIS A 106 -4.85 -4.18 33.11
N GLU A 107 -5.08 -4.07 34.42
CA GLU A 107 -3.96 -4.14 35.38
C GLU A 107 -3.31 -5.53 35.43
N PHE A 108 -4.09 -6.61 35.30
CA PHE A 108 -3.55 -7.96 35.43
C PHE A 108 -2.88 -8.47 34.13
N ASN A 109 -3.40 -8.10 32.95
CA ASN A 109 -2.72 -8.35 31.67
C ASN A 109 -1.48 -7.48 31.52
N LEU A 110 -1.47 -6.23 32.03
CA LEU A 110 -0.24 -5.44 32.07
C LEU A 110 0.76 -6.05 33.04
N TYR A 111 0.42 -6.40 34.28
CA TYR A 111 1.42 -6.84 35.26
C TYR A 111 2.16 -8.16 34.90
N THR A 112 1.44 -9.15 34.35
CA THR A 112 2.06 -10.41 33.88
C THR A 112 2.74 -10.24 32.51
N CYS A 113 2.13 -9.51 31.57
CA CYS A 113 2.72 -9.26 30.25
C CYS A 113 3.90 -8.27 30.30
N GLU A 114 3.96 -7.37 31.28
CA GLU A 114 5.00 -6.36 31.48
C GLU A 114 6.23 -6.97 32.15
N LYS A 115 6.10 -7.81 33.19
CA LYS A 115 7.25 -8.59 33.72
C LYS A 115 7.85 -9.52 32.66
N VAL A 116 7.00 -10.16 31.84
CA VAL A 116 7.45 -11.02 30.73
C VAL A 116 8.02 -10.19 29.57
N ARG A 117 7.42 -9.03 29.22
CA ARG A 117 7.95 -8.10 28.21
C ARG A 117 9.27 -7.50 28.64
N GLN A 118 9.41 -7.12 29.90
CA GLN A 118 10.61 -6.49 30.44
C GLN A 118 11.75 -7.50 30.47
N LYS A 119 11.52 -8.72 31.00
CA LYS A 119 12.51 -9.81 30.92
C LYS A 119 12.87 -10.17 29.46
N ARG A 120 11.90 -10.18 28.53
CA ARG A 120 12.14 -10.44 27.10
C ARG A 120 12.86 -9.28 26.40
N SER A 121 12.63 -8.05 26.84
CA SER A 121 13.28 -6.84 26.35
C SER A 121 14.73 -6.77 26.83
N ASP A 122 14.96 -7.04 28.12
CA ASP A 122 16.27 -7.08 28.75
C ASP A 122 17.13 -8.19 28.12
N LEU A 123 16.56 -9.39 27.94
CA LEU A 123 17.26 -10.47 27.25
C LEU A 123 17.59 -10.14 25.79
N ARG A 124 16.67 -9.48 25.06
CA ARG A 124 16.91 -9.01 23.69
C ARG A 124 17.97 -7.92 23.64
N ARG A 125 18.05 -7.06 24.66
CA ARG A 125 19.06 -6.03 24.81
C ARG A 125 20.43 -6.65 25.04
N THR A 126 20.55 -7.60 25.98
CA THR A 126 21.79 -8.34 26.23
C THR A 126 22.26 -9.09 24.98
N ILE A 127 21.35 -9.75 24.24
CA ILE A 127 21.70 -10.42 22.98
C ILE A 127 22.19 -9.42 21.91
N ARG A 128 21.59 -8.23 21.82
CA ARG A 128 22.03 -7.19 20.87
C ARG A 128 23.39 -6.61 21.26
N GLU A 129 23.63 -6.37 22.54
CA GLU A 129 24.90 -5.86 23.05
C GLU A 129 26.03 -6.88 22.82
N GLN A 130 25.77 -8.17 23.09
CA GLN A 130 26.71 -9.26 22.80
C GLN A 130 26.97 -9.41 21.29
N LYS A 131 25.95 -9.33 20.43
CA LYS A 131 26.14 -9.34 18.97
C LYS A 131 26.92 -8.13 18.47
N LYS A 132 26.77 -6.96 19.10
CA LYS A 132 27.53 -5.75 18.77
C LYS A 132 29.01 -5.92 19.14
N LEU A 133 29.29 -6.48 20.32
CA LEU A 133 30.65 -6.79 20.77
C LEU A 133 31.33 -7.80 19.84
N ILE A 134 30.63 -8.86 19.44
CA ILE A 134 31.14 -9.85 18.47
C ILE A 134 31.46 -9.21 17.12
N ARG A 135 30.58 -8.33 16.60
CA ARG A 135 30.86 -7.61 15.33
C ARG A 135 32.06 -6.67 15.45
N GLN A 136 32.22 -6.02 16.59
CA GLN A 136 33.37 -5.16 16.85
C GLN A 136 34.67 -5.98 16.88
N LEU A 137 34.68 -7.11 17.59
CA LEU A 137 35.82 -8.03 17.63
C LEU A 137 36.17 -8.60 16.23
N ILE A 138 35.16 -8.94 15.41
CA ILE A 138 35.38 -9.37 14.01
C ILE A 138 36.01 -8.25 13.17
N THR A 139 35.59 -7.00 13.37
CA THR A 139 36.13 -5.84 12.64
C THR A 139 37.57 -5.54 13.06
N GLU A 140 37.85 -5.58 14.36
CA GLU A 140 39.20 -5.43 14.91
C GLU A 140 40.12 -6.56 14.43
N ALA A 141 39.62 -7.80 14.37
CA ALA A 141 40.36 -8.94 13.81
C ALA A 141 40.71 -8.75 12.33
N ALA A 142 39.78 -8.21 11.53
CA ALA A 142 40.01 -7.92 10.11
C ALA A 142 41.08 -6.82 9.92
N GLN A 143 40.98 -5.72 10.68
CA GLN A 143 41.98 -4.64 10.65
C GLN A 143 43.37 -5.12 11.06
N LEU A 144 43.45 -5.99 12.07
CA LEU A 144 44.73 -6.55 12.51
C LEU A 144 45.35 -7.44 11.41
N ASN A 145 44.51 -8.17 10.67
CA ASN A 145 44.94 -9.01 9.54
C ASN A 145 45.50 -8.18 8.38
N ASP A 146 44.86 -7.06 8.06
CA ASP A 146 45.33 -6.14 7.03
C ASP A 146 46.70 -5.54 7.42
N GLN A 147 46.87 -5.11 8.67
CA GLN A 147 48.16 -4.61 9.17
C GLN A 147 49.28 -5.68 9.14
N ILE A 148 48.95 -6.94 9.42
CA ILE A 148 49.90 -8.05 9.31
C ILE A 148 50.33 -8.26 7.85
N ASN A 149 49.40 -8.16 6.90
CA ASN A 149 49.68 -8.32 5.47
C ASN A 149 50.52 -7.16 4.94
N ASP A 150 50.20 -5.92 5.29
CA ASP A 150 50.98 -4.74 4.91
C ASP A 150 52.44 -4.83 5.39
N ILE A 151 52.65 -5.30 6.63
CA ILE A 151 54.00 -5.48 7.18
C ILE A 151 54.74 -6.64 6.48
N ARG A 152 54.05 -7.72 6.10
CA ARG A 152 54.66 -8.81 5.31
C ARG A 152 55.08 -8.34 3.93
N ASP A 153 54.27 -7.53 3.28
CA ASP A 153 54.58 -6.95 1.98
C ASP A 153 55.77 -5.99 2.07
N GLU A 154 55.85 -5.19 3.13
CA GLU A 154 56.98 -4.29 3.38
C GLU A 154 58.27 -5.08 3.67
N ILE A 155 58.20 -6.17 4.45
CA ILE A 155 59.36 -7.06 4.66
C ILE A 155 59.83 -7.65 3.33
N THR A 156 58.90 -8.13 2.49
CA THR A 156 59.21 -8.73 1.19
C THR A 156 59.89 -7.72 0.26
N LYS A 157 59.39 -6.48 0.22
CA LYS A 157 60.00 -5.37 -0.54
C LYS A 157 61.39 -4.99 -0.04
N GLN A 158 61.65 -5.07 1.27
CA GLN A 158 62.97 -4.78 1.85
C GLN A 158 63.98 -5.92 1.60
N CYS A 159 63.53 -7.18 1.47
CA CYS A 159 64.38 -8.32 1.13
C CYS A 159 64.89 -8.31 -0.32
N HIS A 160 64.23 -7.57 -1.23
CA HIS A 160 64.64 -7.46 -2.64
C HIS A 160 65.58 -6.28 -2.93
N LYS A 161 65.90 -5.43 -1.94
CA LYS A 161 66.87 -4.34 -2.09
C LYS A 161 68.28 -4.82 -1.76
N ARG A 162 69.27 -4.53 -2.64
CA ARG A 162 70.68 -4.95 -2.50
C ARG A 162 71.39 -4.41 -1.25
N ASP A 163 70.94 -3.27 -0.70
CA ASP A 163 71.42 -2.68 0.56
C ASP A 163 70.34 -2.76 1.64
N ALA A 164 70.00 -3.98 2.07
CA ALA A 164 69.02 -4.20 3.12
C ALA A 164 69.60 -3.79 4.48
N ASN A 165 69.04 -2.74 5.10
CA ASN A 165 69.40 -2.31 6.45
C ASN A 165 68.87 -3.34 7.48
N GLU A 166 69.74 -4.23 7.97
CA GLU A 166 69.40 -5.34 8.87
C GLU A 166 68.62 -4.88 10.11
N LEU A 167 68.95 -3.72 10.68
CA LEU A 167 68.26 -3.15 11.84
C LEU A 167 66.79 -2.83 11.56
N LYS A 168 66.48 -2.41 10.32
CA LYS A 168 65.11 -2.10 9.90
C LYS A 168 64.30 -3.37 9.68
N GLN A 169 64.91 -4.43 9.13
CA GLN A 169 64.27 -5.74 9.01
C GLN A 169 64.01 -6.39 10.37
N LEU A 170 64.95 -6.26 11.33
CA LEU A 170 64.78 -6.80 12.69
C LEU A 170 63.60 -6.13 13.42
N LYS A 171 63.45 -4.80 13.29
CA LYS A 171 62.33 -4.05 13.87
C LYS A 171 60.98 -4.45 13.25
N LEU A 172 60.92 -4.66 11.94
CA LEU A 172 59.69 -5.09 11.26
C LEU A 172 59.30 -6.52 11.65
N ARG A 173 60.26 -7.45 11.77
CA ARG A 173 60.01 -8.82 12.24
C ARG A 173 59.54 -8.87 13.70
N SER A 174 60.13 -8.05 14.57
CA SER A 174 59.67 -7.89 15.97
C SER A 174 58.22 -7.38 16.02
N LYS A 175 57.88 -6.36 15.23
CA LYS A 175 56.52 -5.81 15.14
C LYS A 175 55.51 -6.84 14.61
N LEU A 176 55.90 -7.64 13.62
CA LEU A 176 55.08 -8.74 13.07
C LEU A 176 54.82 -9.83 14.13
N ASN A 177 55.81 -10.18 14.95
CA ASN A 177 55.65 -11.15 16.03
C ASN A 177 54.68 -10.65 17.11
N HIS A 178 54.74 -9.37 17.49
CA HIS A 178 53.79 -8.77 18.43
C HIS A 178 52.35 -8.79 17.89
N LEU A 179 52.15 -8.47 16.61
CA LEU A 179 50.82 -8.50 16.00
C LEU A 179 50.26 -9.92 15.87
N ASN A 180 51.10 -10.91 15.54
CA ASN A 180 50.69 -12.31 15.52
C ASN A 180 50.33 -12.83 16.93
N ALA A 181 51.03 -12.39 17.98
CA ALA A 181 50.68 -12.73 19.36
C ALA A 181 49.34 -12.12 19.78
N ALA A 182 49.08 -10.85 19.43
CA ALA A 182 47.80 -10.20 19.65
C ALA A 182 46.65 -10.89 18.90
N LYS A 183 46.91 -11.35 17.66
CA LYS A 183 45.95 -12.16 16.89
C LYS A 183 45.64 -13.50 17.57
N GLY A 184 46.65 -14.16 18.13
CA GLY A 184 46.48 -15.41 18.87
C GLY A 184 45.57 -15.24 20.09
N GLN A 185 45.78 -14.19 20.88
CA GLN A 185 44.92 -13.85 22.03
C GLN A 185 43.48 -13.55 21.61
N LEU A 186 43.28 -12.89 20.47
CA LEU A 186 41.95 -12.58 19.95
C LEU A 186 41.19 -13.83 19.46
N ILE A 187 41.92 -14.81 18.89
CA ILE A 187 41.37 -16.11 18.48
C ILE A 187 40.94 -16.92 19.72
N GLU A 188 41.78 -16.96 20.75
CA GLU A 188 41.47 -17.63 22.02
C GLU A 188 40.23 -17.02 22.71
N LEU A 189 40.08 -15.69 22.65
CA LEU A 189 38.90 -14.95 23.09
C LEU A 189 37.66 -15.20 22.22
N THR A 190 37.80 -15.55 20.94
CA THR A 190 36.65 -15.84 20.08
C THR A 190 36.24 -17.31 20.13
N GLU A 191 37.15 -18.23 20.41
CA GLU A 191 36.88 -19.66 20.66
C GLU A 191 36.17 -19.90 22.00
N THR A 192 36.49 -19.10 23.03
CA THR A 192 35.72 -19.11 24.30
C THR A 192 34.29 -18.60 24.17
N PHE A 193 33.96 -17.89 23.07
CA PHE A 193 32.64 -17.35 22.77
C PHE A 193 31.80 -18.24 21.83
N ASP A 194 32.20 -19.50 21.59
CA ASP A 194 31.59 -20.36 20.57
C ASP A 194 30.10 -20.69 20.82
N LYS A 195 29.26 -19.89 20.16
CA LYS A 195 27.95 -20.08 19.49
C LYS A 195 26.92 -21.15 19.90
N SER A 196 27.16 -22.10 20.79
CA SER A 196 26.16 -23.12 21.15
C SER A 196 25.62 -23.02 22.58
N HIS A 197 26.42 -22.56 23.55
CA HIS A 197 26.03 -22.64 24.97
C HIS A 197 25.06 -21.53 25.42
N VAL A 198 25.35 -20.27 25.10
CA VAL A 198 24.54 -19.12 25.56
C VAL A 198 23.19 -19.01 24.85
N VAL A 199 23.12 -19.41 23.56
CA VAL A 199 21.88 -19.40 22.78
C VAL A 199 20.95 -20.52 23.22
N ASN A 200 21.47 -21.73 23.43
CA ASN A 200 20.66 -22.86 23.91
C ASN A 200 20.11 -22.63 25.33
N GLU A 201 20.91 -22.06 26.24
CA GLU A 201 20.45 -21.80 27.60
C GLU A 201 19.34 -20.72 27.64
N CYS A 202 19.45 -19.69 26.79
CA CYS A 202 18.43 -18.67 26.64
C CYS A 202 17.14 -19.20 25.99
N GLU A 203 17.23 -20.08 24.99
CA GLU A 203 16.07 -20.68 24.32
C GLU A 203 15.33 -21.68 25.23
N VAL A 204 16.06 -22.49 26.00
CA VAL A 204 15.50 -23.40 27.01
C VAL A 204 14.76 -22.60 28.09
N ARG A 205 15.34 -21.49 28.57
CA ARG A 205 14.69 -20.62 29.56
C ARG A 205 13.44 -19.93 29.00
N LEU A 206 13.44 -19.56 27.72
CA LEU A 206 12.29 -18.96 27.05
C LEU A 206 11.14 -19.96 26.86
N LEU A 207 11.47 -21.25 26.68
CA LEU A 207 10.50 -22.33 26.56
C LEU A 207 9.87 -22.69 27.92
N GLN A 208 10.67 -22.73 28.99
CA GLN A 208 10.18 -22.88 30.37
C GLN A 208 9.18 -21.79 30.75
N LEU A 209 9.54 -20.51 30.53
CA LEU A 209 8.67 -19.37 30.81
C LEU A 209 7.37 -19.39 29.99
N LYS A 210 7.41 -19.90 28.75
CA LYS A 210 6.20 -20.07 27.93
C LYS A 210 5.27 -21.15 28.48
N ASN A 211 5.83 -22.23 29.02
CA ASN A 211 5.05 -23.34 29.54
C ASN A 211 4.42 -23.02 30.90
N GLU A 212 5.17 -22.34 31.78
CA GLU A 212 4.65 -21.81 33.05
C GLU A 212 3.47 -20.85 32.82
N CYS A 213 3.61 -19.94 31.84
CA CYS A 213 2.56 -18.99 31.50
C CYS A 213 1.31 -19.65 30.89
N ARG A 214 1.47 -20.75 30.14
CA ARG A 214 0.32 -21.54 29.63
C ARG A 214 -0.42 -22.28 30.75
N ALA A 215 0.32 -22.79 31.73
CA ALA A 215 -0.28 -23.49 32.87
C ALA A 215 -1.14 -22.55 33.71
N GLU A 216 -0.65 -21.34 34.01
CA GLU A 216 -1.39 -20.33 34.77
C GLU A 216 -2.65 -19.82 34.03
N ILE A 217 -2.60 -19.71 32.68
CA ILE A 217 -3.77 -19.35 31.87
C ILE A 217 -4.82 -20.47 31.91
N ALA A 218 -4.41 -21.73 31.78
CA ALA A 218 -5.32 -22.86 31.80
C ALA A 218 -6.03 -23.04 33.15
N GLU A 219 -5.33 -22.83 34.26
CA GLU A 219 -5.91 -22.90 35.60
C GLU A 219 -6.95 -21.79 35.84
N ARG A 220 -6.75 -20.60 35.27
CA ARG A 220 -7.70 -19.49 35.37
C ARG A 220 -8.91 -19.62 34.44
N ASP A 221 -8.73 -20.17 33.24
CA ASP A 221 -9.86 -20.48 32.35
C ASP A 221 -10.80 -21.51 32.98
N GLN A 222 -10.24 -22.47 33.74
CA GLN A 222 -11.01 -23.42 34.53
C GLN A 222 -11.81 -22.72 35.65
N GLN A 223 -11.22 -21.76 36.37
CA GLN A 223 -11.93 -20.97 37.39
C GLN A 223 -13.04 -20.08 36.80
N ILE A 224 -12.84 -19.54 35.58
CA ILE A 224 -13.86 -18.74 34.88
C ILE A 224 -15.05 -19.60 34.48
N GLU A 225 -14.81 -20.82 34.00
CA GLU A 225 -15.91 -21.74 33.68
C GLU A 225 -16.65 -22.23 34.92
N GLU A 226 -15.97 -22.48 36.04
CA GLU A 226 -16.63 -22.79 37.31
C GLU A 226 -17.51 -21.63 37.80
N LEU A 227 -17.04 -20.38 37.68
CA LEU A 227 -17.83 -19.18 38.02
C LEU A 227 -19.04 -18.98 37.09
N LYS A 228 -18.89 -19.28 35.79
CA LYS A 228 -20.02 -19.28 34.85
C LYS A 228 -21.05 -20.34 35.21
N GLN A 229 -20.60 -21.54 35.57
CA GLN A 229 -21.48 -22.62 36.01
C GLN A 229 -22.27 -22.21 37.26
N GLN A 230 -21.59 -21.62 38.25
CA GLN A 230 -22.23 -21.12 39.48
C GLN A 230 -23.21 -19.96 39.22
N LEU A 231 -22.92 -19.08 38.26
CA LEU A 231 -23.85 -18.02 37.83
C LEU A 231 -25.08 -18.57 37.10
N ILE A 232 -24.90 -19.62 36.29
CA ILE A 232 -26.00 -20.29 35.58
C ILE A 232 -26.92 -21.03 36.57
N GLU A 233 -26.35 -21.68 37.58
CA GLU A 233 -27.10 -22.36 38.64
C GLU A 233 -27.87 -21.35 39.53
N LYS A 234 -27.30 -20.17 39.79
CA LYS A 234 -27.89 -19.16 40.68
C LYS A 234 -28.96 -18.28 40.01
N PHE A 235 -28.94 -18.13 38.68
CA PHE A 235 -29.83 -17.22 37.92
C PHE A 235 -30.70 -17.93 36.85
N GLY A 236 -30.98 -19.21 37.05
CA GLY A 236 -31.61 -20.14 36.08
C GLY A 236 -32.62 -19.57 35.06
N CYS A 237 -32.40 -19.95 33.79
CA CYS A 237 -33.37 -20.15 32.71
C CYS A 237 -34.45 -19.09 32.36
N ARG A 238 -34.28 -17.79 32.65
CA ARG A 238 -35.27 -16.76 32.19
C ARG A 238 -34.79 -15.75 31.14
N ALA A 239 -33.66 -16.00 30.46
CA ALA A 239 -33.10 -15.03 29.51
C ALA A 239 -33.28 -15.38 28.01
N ILE A 240 -33.87 -16.52 27.66
CA ILE A 240 -33.93 -16.98 26.24
C ILE A 240 -35.29 -16.72 25.56
N GLU A 241 -36.38 -16.41 26.28
CA GLU A 241 -37.70 -16.23 25.66
C GLU A 241 -38.12 -14.78 25.33
N HIS A 242 -37.34 -13.77 25.74
CA HIS A 242 -37.77 -12.36 25.62
C HIS A 242 -37.50 -11.67 24.26
N LYS A 243 -37.05 -12.39 23.23
CA LYS A 243 -36.86 -11.84 21.87
C LYS A 243 -38.07 -12.00 20.94
N LYS A 244 -39.07 -12.81 21.30
CA LYS A 244 -40.31 -12.96 20.51
C LYS A 244 -41.45 -12.04 20.97
N ALA A 245 -41.47 -11.62 22.23
CA ALA A 245 -42.55 -10.79 22.78
C ALA A 245 -42.44 -9.29 22.45
N ILE A 246 -41.24 -8.78 22.14
CA ILE A 246 -41.02 -7.33 21.89
C ILE A 246 -41.38 -6.93 20.44
N ARG A 247 -41.49 -7.88 19.50
CA ARG A 247 -42.05 -7.62 18.16
C ARG A 247 -43.58 -7.62 18.12
N ALA A 248 -44.24 -7.97 19.21
CA ALA A 248 -45.71 -7.99 19.31
C ALA A 248 -46.31 -6.71 19.92
N THR A 249 -45.49 -5.73 20.31
CA THR A 249 -45.92 -4.55 21.11
C THR A 249 -45.65 -3.18 20.45
N GLU A 250 -45.49 -3.12 19.12
CA GLU A 250 -45.41 -1.84 18.39
C GLU A 250 -46.56 -1.60 17.40
N GLN A 251 -47.64 -2.40 17.43
CA GLN A 251 -48.89 -2.03 16.76
C GLN A 251 -50.11 -2.30 17.65
N ALA A 252 -50.83 -1.21 17.91
CA ALA A 252 -52.21 -1.11 18.37
C ALA A 252 -52.47 -1.23 19.88
N CYS A 253 -52.62 -0.06 20.52
CA CYS A 253 -53.75 0.14 21.41
C CYS A 253 -54.89 0.79 20.61
N THR A 254 -56.09 0.21 20.75
CA THR A 254 -57.44 0.74 20.44
C THR A 254 -57.80 1.06 18.99
N ILE A 255 -58.63 0.20 18.38
CA ILE A 255 -60.06 0.45 18.07
C ILE A 255 -60.70 -0.89 17.66
N GLU A 256 -61.93 -1.07 18.12
CA GLU A 256 -62.76 -2.27 18.09
C GLU A 256 -63.12 -2.77 16.68
N GLY A 257 -63.29 -4.10 16.56
CA GLY A 257 -64.39 -4.72 15.81
C GLY A 257 -64.34 -4.70 14.28
N GLU A 258 -64.26 -5.91 13.69
CA GLU A 258 -64.63 -6.25 12.32
C GLU A 258 -63.66 -5.89 11.17
N LYS A 259 -62.79 -6.86 10.83
CA LYS A 259 -62.49 -7.41 9.47
C LYS A 259 -61.14 -8.13 9.46
N CYS A 260 -61.11 -9.37 9.97
CA CYS A 260 -59.89 -10.18 10.00
C CYS A 260 -59.72 -11.13 8.78
N GLU A 261 -60.71 -11.25 7.89
CA GLU A 261 -60.60 -12.18 6.74
C GLU A 261 -59.97 -11.57 5.48
N LYS A 262 -59.97 -10.23 5.33
CA LYS A 262 -59.38 -9.56 4.15
C LYS A 262 -57.89 -9.23 4.29
N LEU A 263 -57.30 -9.34 5.49
CA LEU A 263 -55.87 -9.09 5.71
C LEU A 263 -55.04 -10.33 5.36
N GLN A 264 -55.55 -11.52 5.66
CA GLN A 264 -54.84 -12.78 5.38
C GLN A 264 -54.71 -13.03 3.87
N GLU A 265 -55.75 -12.73 3.09
CA GLU A 265 -55.74 -12.86 1.63
C GLU A 265 -54.79 -11.86 0.94
N VAL A 266 -54.51 -10.71 1.57
CA VAL A 266 -53.53 -9.71 1.10
C VAL A 266 -52.10 -10.11 1.48
N VAL A 267 -51.90 -10.69 2.67
CA VAL A 267 -50.59 -11.21 3.11
C VAL A 267 -50.19 -12.44 2.28
N ASP A 268 -51.13 -13.36 2.01
CA ASP A 268 -50.85 -14.56 1.22
C ASP A 268 -50.59 -14.21 -0.27
N ASN A 269 -51.26 -13.19 -0.82
CA ASN A 269 -50.96 -12.67 -2.15
C ASN A 269 -49.63 -11.90 -2.21
N TYR A 270 -49.22 -11.22 -1.13
CA TYR A 270 -47.94 -10.53 -1.07
C TYR A 270 -46.78 -11.54 -0.94
N GLU A 271 -46.93 -12.59 -0.13
CA GLU A 271 -45.95 -13.68 -0.03
C GLU A 271 -45.86 -14.49 -1.33
N ALA A 272 -46.97 -14.77 -2.01
CA ALA A 272 -46.96 -15.41 -3.33
C ALA A 272 -46.33 -14.54 -4.43
N THR A 273 -46.49 -13.21 -4.35
CA THR A 273 -45.86 -12.25 -5.29
C THR A 273 -44.37 -12.08 -5.01
N VAL A 274 -43.96 -12.00 -3.75
CA VAL A 274 -42.53 -11.98 -3.35
C VAL A 274 -41.83 -13.30 -3.69
N TYR A 275 -42.53 -14.43 -3.55
CA TYR A 275 -42.02 -15.75 -3.93
C TYR A 275 -41.91 -15.92 -5.45
N ARG A 276 -42.88 -15.41 -6.25
CA ARG A 276 -42.77 -15.39 -7.72
C ARG A 276 -41.75 -14.38 -8.27
N MET A 277 -41.51 -13.26 -7.58
CA MET A 277 -40.45 -12.30 -7.94
C MET A 277 -39.02 -12.79 -7.60
N SER A 278 -38.89 -13.89 -6.86
CA SER A 278 -37.60 -14.48 -6.48
C SER A 278 -37.01 -15.43 -7.54
N LYS A 279 -37.80 -15.87 -8.52
CA LYS A 279 -37.30 -16.59 -9.70
C LYS A 279 -37.36 -15.67 -10.91
N VAL A 280 -36.20 -15.46 -11.53
CA VAL A 280 -35.90 -14.51 -12.61
C VAL A 280 -35.62 -13.07 -12.15
N ARG A 281 -34.68 -12.91 -11.21
CA ARG A 281 -33.74 -11.79 -11.31
C ARG A 281 -32.59 -12.26 -12.23
N PRO A 282 -32.21 -11.52 -13.28
CA PRO A 282 -30.95 -11.79 -13.94
C PRO A 282 -29.87 -11.71 -12.87
N LEU A 283 -29.07 -12.77 -12.71
CA LEU A 283 -27.90 -12.78 -11.82
C LEU A 283 -27.13 -11.49 -12.09
N ASN A 284 -27.05 -10.62 -11.07
CA ASN A 284 -26.14 -9.48 -11.15
C ASN A 284 -24.76 -10.07 -11.43
N ALA A 285 -24.15 -9.69 -12.56
CA ALA A 285 -22.85 -10.23 -13.02
C ALA A 285 -21.71 -10.08 -11.99
N ASN A 286 -21.93 -9.32 -10.91
CA ASN A 286 -20.98 -9.01 -9.86
C ASN A 286 -21.18 -9.77 -8.54
N GLN A 287 -22.18 -10.64 -8.41
CA GLN A 287 -22.35 -11.46 -7.19
C GLN A 287 -21.64 -12.79 -7.35
N ILE A 288 -20.69 -13.06 -6.45
CA ILE A 288 -19.99 -14.35 -6.35
C ILE A 288 -21.01 -15.39 -5.87
N PRO A 289 -21.16 -16.54 -6.56
CA PRO A 289 -22.05 -17.61 -6.11
C PRO A 289 -21.74 -18.08 -4.70
N GLU A 290 -22.79 -18.36 -3.92
CA GLU A 290 -22.67 -18.92 -2.56
C GLU A 290 -21.94 -20.26 -2.54
N GLU A 291 -22.07 -21.06 -3.60
CA GLU A 291 -21.33 -22.32 -3.76
C GLU A 291 -19.82 -22.12 -3.71
N LEU A 292 -19.30 -21.06 -4.34
CA LEU A 292 -17.88 -20.73 -4.31
C LEU A 292 -17.46 -20.17 -2.94
N LEU A 293 -18.31 -19.33 -2.33
CA LEU A 293 -18.02 -18.76 -1.02
C LEU A 293 -17.96 -19.83 0.09
N ASN A 294 -18.82 -20.85 -0.01
CA ASN A 294 -18.95 -21.91 0.99
C ASN A 294 -18.15 -23.18 0.65
N ASP A 295 -17.37 -23.18 -0.42
CA ASP A 295 -16.50 -24.31 -0.78
C ASP A 295 -15.45 -24.54 0.31
N LYS A 296 -15.54 -25.70 0.96
CA LYS A 296 -14.69 -26.06 2.11
C LYS A 296 -13.24 -26.26 1.71
N GLU A 297 -12.98 -26.84 0.53
CA GLU A 297 -11.63 -27.13 0.07
C GLU A 297 -10.94 -25.83 -0.36
N LEU A 298 -11.65 -24.97 -1.10
CA LEU A 298 -11.16 -23.66 -1.50
C LEU A 298 -10.81 -22.80 -0.28
N ASN A 299 -11.72 -22.73 0.70
CA ASN A 299 -11.49 -21.97 1.91
C ASN A 299 -10.32 -22.52 2.76
N LEU A 300 -10.06 -23.82 2.72
CA LEU A 300 -8.90 -24.41 3.40
C LEU A 300 -7.58 -24.00 2.71
N GLN A 301 -7.55 -23.98 1.37
CA GLN A 301 -6.36 -23.54 0.63
C GLN A 301 -6.11 -22.04 0.81
N ILE A 302 -7.16 -21.21 0.81
CA ILE A 302 -7.06 -19.76 1.03
C ILE A 302 -6.44 -19.43 2.41
N LYS A 303 -6.70 -20.24 3.44
CA LYS A 303 -6.12 -20.05 4.79
C LYS A 303 -4.58 -20.15 4.85
N GLN A 304 -3.93 -20.63 3.79
CA GLN A 304 -2.46 -20.60 3.69
C GLN A 304 -1.93 -19.18 3.41
N LEU A 305 -2.78 -18.30 2.87
CA LEU A 305 -2.48 -16.90 2.67
C LEU A 305 -2.65 -16.13 3.99
N PRO A 306 -1.89 -15.04 4.20
CA PRO A 306 -1.99 -14.29 5.43
C PRO A 306 -3.37 -13.65 5.61
N GLU A 307 -4.02 -13.93 6.74
CA GLU A 307 -5.40 -13.50 7.04
C GLU A 307 -5.58 -11.98 7.04
N ASN A 308 -4.51 -11.23 7.30
CA ASN A 308 -4.55 -9.77 7.32
C ASN A 308 -4.49 -9.14 5.91
N TYR A 309 -4.36 -9.93 4.83
CA TYR A 309 -4.40 -9.44 3.45
C TYR A 309 -5.61 -10.02 2.71
N ASN A 310 -6.41 -9.17 2.10
CA ASN A 310 -7.54 -9.62 1.28
C ASN A 310 -7.17 -9.73 -0.21
N PHE A 311 -6.83 -10.93 -0.66
CA PHE A 311 -6.51 -11.22 -2.08
C PHE A 311 -7.74 -11.44 -2.98
N GLU A 312 -8.96 -11.38 -2.45
CA GLU A 312 -10.21 -11.58 -3.21
C GLU A 312 -10.19 -12.82 -4.14
N ILE A 313 -9.70 -13.96 -3.62
CA ILE A 313 -9.52 -15.19 -4.40
C ILE A 313 -10.83 -15.71 -5.00
N HIS A 314 -11.92 -15.69 -4.22
CA HIS A 314 -13.25 -16.11 -4.71
C HIS A 314 -13.71 -15.28 -5.92
N LYS A 315 -13.50 -13.96 -5.87
CA LYS A 315 -13.84 -13.04 -6.97
C LYS A 315 -13.00 -13.35 -8.21
N THR A 316 -11.73 -13.65 -8.01
CA THR A 316 -10.79 -14.01 -9.07
C THR A 316 -11.23 -15.29 -9.79
N ILE A 317 -11.52 -16.35 -9.02
CA ILE A 317 -12.03 -17.63 -9.54
C ILE A 317 -13.35 -17.43 -10.29
N TRP A 318 -14.29 -16.68 -9.71
CA TRP A 318 -15.56 -16.37 -10.35
C TRP A 318 -15.38 -15.63 -11.67
N ARG A 319 -14.48 -14.64 -11.71
CA ARG A 319 -14.19 -13.86 -12.91
C ARG A 319 -13.62 -14.75 -14.01
N ILE A 320 -12.66 -15.61 -13.67
CA ILE A 320 -12.06 -16.60 -14.59
C ILE A 320 -13.13 -17.50 -15.20
N LYS A 321 -14.01 -18.08 -14.37
CA LYS A 321 -15.10 -18.95 -14.83
C LYS A 321 -16.10 -18.21 -15.72
N THR A 322 -16.44 -16.98 -15.36
CA THR A 322 -17.42 -16.15 -16.10
C THR A 322 -16.94 -15.83 -17.52
N ILE A 323 -15.68 -15.44 -17.67
CA ILE A 323 -15.11 -15.10 -18.99
C ILE A 323 -14.59 -16.34 -19.72
N LYS A 324 -14.64 -17.52 -19.09
CA LYS A 324 -14.09 -18.79 -19.61
C LYS A 324 -12.63 -18.64 -20.05
N ALA A 325 -11.83 -17.92 -19.23
CA ALA A 325 -10.41 -17.73 -19.51
C ALA A 325 -9.68 -19.08 -19.52
N LYS A 326 -8.75 -19.24 -20.46
CA LYS A 326 -7.86 -20.41 -20.57
C LYS A 326 -6.47 -20.09 -20.01
N ARG A 327 -6.01 -18.85 -20.21
CA ARG A 327 -4.72 -18.37 -19.71
C ARG A 327 -4.86 -17.05 -18.97
N VAL A 328 -4.23 -16.95 -17.80
CA VAL A 328 -4.33 -15.82 -16.89
C VAL A 328 -2.93 -15.31 -16.54
N ALA A 329 -2.69 -14.01 -16.73
CA ALA A 329 -1.51 -13.33 -16.24
C ALA A 329 -1.75 -12.79 -14.82
N MET A 330 -0.76 -12.95 -13.94
CA MET A 330 -0.74 -12.36 -12.61
C MET A 330 0.41 -11.37 -12.52
N GLN A 331 0.08 -10.10 -12.26
CA GLN A 331 1.05 -9.04 -12.02
C GLN A 331 0.92 -8.57 -10.57
N MET A 332 2.05 -8.52 -9.87
CA MET A 332 2.11 -8.19 -8.44
C MET A 332 3.26 -7.22 -8.16
N PRO A 333 3.15 -6.33 -7.16
CA PRO A 333 4.30 -5.62 -6.63
C PRO A 333 5.23 -6.56 -5.86
N GLU A 334 6.49 -6.15 -5.71
CA GLU A 334 7.57 -6.94 -5.08
C GLU A 334 7.16 -7.54 -3.72
N GLY A 335 6.50 -6.76 -2.86
CA GLY A 335 6.05 -7.21 -1.54
C GLY A 335 5.01 -8.33 -1.54
N LEU A 336 4.33 -8.58 -2.66
CA LEU A 336 3.32 -9.64 -2.80
C LEU A 336 3.81 -10.86 -3.59
N PHE A 337 4.99 -10.79 -4.23
CA PHE A 337 5.52 -11.91 -5.01
C PHE A 337 5.72 -13.20 -4.21
N VAL A 338 5.95 -13.09 -2.90
CA VAL A 338 6.06 -14.24 -1.99
C VAL A 338 4.79 -15.11 -2.00
N PHE A 339 3.64 -14.56 -2.35
CA PHE A 339 2.36 -15.28 -2.43
C PHE A 339 2.00 -15.74 -3.84
N ALA A 340 2.80 -15.40 -4.86
CA ALA A 340 2.45 -15.59 -6.26
C ALA A 340 2.25 -17.07 -6.62
N CYS A 341 3.17 -17.95 -6.21
CA CYS A 341 3.06 -19.39 -6.48
C CYS A 341 1.85 -20.01 -5.78
N THR A 342 1.63 -19.70 -4.50
CA THR A 342 0.48 -20.21 -3.74
C THR A 342 -0.84 -19.80 -4.38
N ILE A 343 -0.98 -18.52 -4.78
CA ILE A 343 -2.18 -18.04 -5.46
C ILE A 343 -2.33 -18.72 -6.82
N ALA A 344 -1.24 -18.86 -7.59
CA ALA A 344 -1.28 -19.55 -8.89
C ALA A 344 -1.73 -21.01 -8.76
N ASP A 345 -1.26 -21.73 -7.75
CA ASP A 345 -1.66 -23.12 -7.49
C ASP A 345 -3.14 -23.24 -7.11
N ILE A 346 -3.64 -22.31 -6.27
CA ILE A 346 -5.07 -22.23 -5.96
C ILE A 346 -5.89 -21.98 -7.23
N LEU A 347 -5.51 -20.99 -8.05
CA LEU A 347 -6.24 -20.70 -9.29
C LEU A 347 -6.24 -21.90 -10.24
N LYS A 348 -5.10 -22.57 -10.42
CA LYS A 348 -5.00 -23.80 -11.23
C LYS A 348 -5.91 -24.90 -10.72
N ALA A 349 -5.90 -25.18 -9.42
CA ALA A 349 -6.71 -26.24 -8.82
C ALA A 349 -8.22 -26.04 -9.02
N PHE A 350 -8.72 -24.82 -8.84
CA PHE A 350 -10.18 -24.54 -8.84
C PHE A 350 -10.75 -24.05 -10.18
N THR A 351 -9.90 -23.77 -11.17
CA THR A 351 -10.32 -23.28 -12.50
C THR A 351 -9.69 -24.00 -13.68
N ASN A 352 -8.66 -24.83 -13.48
CA ASN A 352 -7.91 -25.52 -14.52
C ASN A 352 -7.36 -24.58 -15.62
N VAL A 353 -6.98 -23.35 -15.25
CA VAL A 353 -6.38 -22.38 -16.16
C VAL A 353 -4.86 -22.45 -16.16
N ASP A 354 -4.25 -22.06 -17.28
CA ASP A 354 -2.82 -21.80 -17.34
C ASP A 354 -2.51 -20.44 -16.70
N VAL A 355 -1.66 -20.41 -15.68
CA VAL A 355 -1.33 -19.18 -14.94
C VAL A 355 0.10 -18.77 -15.24
N VAL A 356 0.27 -17.54 -15.70
CA VAL A 356 1.56 -16.91 -15.97
C VAL A 356 1.83 -15.84 -14.93
N ILE A 357 2.89 -16.01 -14.14
CA ILE A 357 3.35 -14.99 -13.19
C ILE A 357 4.25 -14.02 -13.95
N MET A 358 3.89 -12.74 -13.98
CA MET A 358 4.67 -11.70 -14.63
C MET A 358 5.84 -11.32 -13.72
N GLY A 359 7.06 -11.59 -14.16
CA GLY A 359 8.28 -11.37 -13.37
C GLY A 359 8.84 -9.94 -13.40
N ASP A 360 8.30 -9.08 -14.27
CA ASP A 360 8.74 -7.69 -14.39
C ASP A 360 8.26 -6.85 -13.21
N VAL A 361 9.00 -5.77 -12.93
CA VAL A 361 8.74 -4.90 -11.78
C VAL A 361 7.45 -4.09 -11.99
N ALA A 362 6.51 -4.20 -11.05
CA ALA A 362 5.30 -3.37 -10.98
C ALA A 362 5.41 -2.34 -9.86
N TYR A 363 5.90 -1.13 -10.18
CA TYR A 363 6.05 -0.03 -9.19
C TYR A 363 4.73 0.58 -8.71
N GLY A 364 3.64 0.42 -9.46
CA GLY A 364 2.38 1.11 -9.16
C GLY A 364 1.26 0.78 -10.14
N ALA A 365 0.09 1.39 -9.92
CA ALA A 365 -1.09 1.28 -10.78
C ALA A 365 -0.86 1.67 -12.25
N CYS A 366 0.14 2.51 -12.51
CA CYS A 366 0.51 2.97 -13.84
C CYS A 366 1.35 1.95 -14.62
N CYS A 367 1.92 0.93 -13.97
CA CYS A 367 2.78 -0.08 -14.58
C CYS A 367 2.02 -1.30 -15.08
N ILE A 368 0.74 -1.16 -15.43
CA ILE A 368 -0.05 -2.30 -15.91
C ILE A 368 0.51 -2.84 -17.22
N ASP A 369 0.90 -4.11 -17.24
CA ASP A 369 1.52 -4.74 -18.42
C ASP A 369 0.50 -5.55 -19.24
N ASP A 370 -0.46 -4.82 -19.79
CA ASP A 370 -1.47 -5.39 -20.69
C ASP A 370 -0.86 -5.82 -22.03
N TYR A 371 0.22 -5.16 -22.46
CA TYR A 371 0.95 -5.51 -23.68
C TYR A 371 1.64 -6.88 -23.58
N GLY A 372 2.40 -7.12 -22.51
CA GLY A 372 3.07 -8.40 -22.23
C GLY A 372 2.07 -9.53 -22.05
N ALA A 373 1.01 -9.30 -21.27
CA ALA A 373 -0.05 -10.29 -21.07
C ALA A 373 -0.75 -10.68 -22.39
N ARG A 374 -1.01 -9.71 -23.28
CA ARG A 374 -1.59 -9.98 -24.61
C ARG A 374 -0.60 -10.72 -25.52
N ALA A 375 0.68 -10.37 -25.50
CA ALA A 375 1.71 -11.05 -26.29
C ALA A 375 1.83 -12.54 -25.89
N LEU A 376 1.61 -12.85 -24.60
CA LEU A 376 1.57 -14.20 -24.06
C LEU A 376 0.22 -14.92 -24.29
N LYS A 377 -0.72 -14.26 -24.98
CA LYS A 377 -2.08 -14.75 -25.27
C LYS A 377 -2.87 -15.06 -24.01
N CYS A 378 -2.73 -14.24 -22.99
CA CYS A 378 -3.56 -14.31 -21.79
C CYS A 378 -4.94 -13.68 -22.05
N ASP A 379 -5.99 -14.30 -21.53
CA ASP A 379 -7.37 -13.82 -21.65
C ASP A 379 -7.70 -12.80 -20.54
N LEU A 380 -7.02 -12.92 -19.39
CA LEU A 380 -7.20 -12.11 -18.20
C LEU A 380 -5.85 -11.71 -17.61
N LEU A 381 -5.70 -10.43 -17.25
CA LEU A 381 -4.63 -9.92 -16.41
C LEU A 381 -5.19 -9.58 -15.03
N ILE A 382 -4.65 -10.20 -13.98
CA ILE A 382 -4.95 -9.87 -12.60
C ILE A 382 -3.83 -8.98 -12.06
N HIS A 383 -4.18 -7.74 -11.71
CA HIS A 383 -3.23 -6.76 -11.18
C HIS A 383 -3.48 -6.55 -9.68
N TYR A 384 -2.51 -6.92 -8.85
CA TYR A 384 -2.62 -6.86 -7.40
C TYR A 384 -2.01 -5.60 -6.81
N GLY A 385 -2.56 -5.15 -5.68
CA GLY A 385 -1.97 -4.17 -4.77
C GLY A 385 -2.19 -2.71 -5.15
N HIS A 386 -2.81 -2.40 -6.28
CA HIS A 386 -2.97 -1.03 -6.76
C HIS A 386 -4.40 -0.73 -7.22
N SER A 387 -4.79 0.55 -7.13
CA SER A 387 -6.07 1.05 -7.63
C SER A 387 -6.15 1.04 -9.16
N CYS A 388 -7.37 1.12 -9.69
CA CYS A 388 -7.64 1.14 -11.13
C CYS A 388 -7.34 2.52 -11.75
N LEU A 389 -6.08 2.95 -11.71
CA LEU A 389 -5.65 4.24 -12.27
C LEU A 389 -5.85 4.30 -13.78
N VAL A 390 -5.51 3.20 -14.48
CA VAL A 390 -5.72 3.04 -15.91
C VAL A 390 -7.11 2.45 -16.15
N PRO A 391 -8.00 3.15 -16.87
CA PRO A 391 -9.33 2.63 -17.19
C PRO A 391 -9.25 1.34 -18.00
N ILE A 392 -10.15 0.39 -17.71
CA ILE A 392 -10.24 -0.90 -18.43
C ILE A 392 -10.53 -0.71 -19.92
N ASP A 393 -11.23 0.38 -20.28
CA ASP A 393 -11.52 0.72 -21.67
C ASP A 393 -10.26 1.11 -22.47
N GLU A 394 -9.16 1.47 -21.80
CA GLU A 394 -7.88 1.84 -22.44
C GLU A 394 -6.95 0.64 -22.68
N THR A 395 -7.38 -0.57 -22.32
CA THR A 395 -6.63 -1.82 -22.50
C THR A 395 -7.35 -2.77 -23.48
N PRO A 396 -7.45 -2.41 -24.77
CA PRO A 396 -8.18 -3.20 -25.74
C PRO A 396 -7.49 -4.54 -26.02
N GLY A 397 -8.29 -5.60 -26.01
CA GLY A 397 -7.86 -6.95 -26.37
C GLY A 397 -7.44 -7.84 -25.20
N ILE A 398 -7.59 -7.39 -23.95
CA ILE A 398 -7.43 -8.24 -22.76
C ILE A 398 -8.38 -7.80 -21.63
N SER A 399 -8.94 -8.76 -20.90
CA SER A 399 -9.71 -8.43 -19.68
C SER A 399 -8.77 -8.13 -18.51
N ILE A 400 -9.10 -7.14 -17.69
CA ILE A 400 -8.29 -6.78 -16.52
C ILE A 400 -9.12 -6.87 -15.24
N LEU A 401 -8.54 -7.46 -14.21
CA LEU A 401 -9.09 -7.52 -12.86
C LEU A 401 -8.12 -6.88 -11.88
N TYR A 402 -8.52 -5.75 -11.29
CA TYR A 402 -7.77 -5.11 -10.21
C TYR A 402 -8.18 -5.69 -8.86
N ILE A 403 -7.19 -6.10 -8.07
CA ILE A 403 -7.34 -6.53 -6.68
C ILE A 403 -6.51 -5.57 -5.80
N PHE A 404 -7.17 -4.76 -4.98
CA PHE A 404 -6.50 -3.69 -4.23
C PHE A 404 -5.65 -4.20 -3.06
N VAL A 405 -5.96 -5.38 -2.55
CA VAL A 405 -5.33 -6.00 -1.37
C VAL A 405 -5.47 -5.11 -0.15
N ASP A 406 -6.67 -5.10 0.43
CA ASP A 406 -6.97 -4.43 1.69
C ASP A 406 -6.18 -5.10 2.84
N ILE A 407 -5.49 -4.28 3.65
CA ILE A 407 -4.65 -4.76 4.74
C ILE A 407 -5.29 -4.43 6.07
N GLN A 408 -5.56 -5.46 6.87
CA GLN A 408 -6.09 -5.32 8.21
C GLN A 408 -5.01 -4.89 9.19
N VAL A 409 -5.31 -3.87 9.98
CA VAL A 409 -4.39 -3.27 10.97
C VAL A 409 -5.11 -3.10 12.31
N ASN A 410 -4.35 -2.88 13.38
CA ASN A 410 -4.92 -2.65 14.70
C ASN A 410 -5.56 -1.25 14.78
N LEU A 411 -6.84 -1.20 14.43
CA LEU A 411 -7.65 0.02 14.40
C LEU A 411 -7.69 0.73 15.76
N GLN A 412 -7.87 -0.03 16.85
CA GLN A 412 -8.01 0.52 18.18
C GLN A 412 -6.76 1.30 18.59
N HIS A 413 -5.58 0.72 18.39
CA HIS A 413 -4.31 1.39 18.68
C HIS A 413 -4.15 2.68 17.86
N ILE A 414 -4.53 2.67 16.58
CA ILE A 414 -4.47 3.87 15.74
C ILE A 414 -5.32 4.96 16.38
N VAL A 415 -6.58 4.66 16.64
CA VAL A 415 -7.55 5.63 17.16
C VAL A 415 -7.13 6.17 18.52
N ASP A 416 -6.67 5.31 19.42
CA ASP A 416 -6.18 5.73 20.75
C ASP A 416 -4.96 6.64 20.64
N THR A 417 -4.03 6.32 19.74
CA THR A 417 -2.85 7.15 19.46
C THR A 417 -3.27 8.52 18.93
N LEU A 418 -4.21 8.56 17.99
CA LEU A 418 -4.69 9.81 17.39
C LEU A 418 -5.45 10.66 18.41
N LYS A 419 -6.31 10.06 19.23
CA LYS A 419 -7.05 10.76 20.29
C LYS A 419 -6.12 11.31 21.38
N HIS A 420 -5.00 10.64 21.64
CA HIS A 420 -4.00 11.12 22.59
C HIS A 420 -3.25 12.35 22.08
N HIS A 421 -2.94 12.40 20.78
CA HIS A 421 -2.12 13.48 20.20
C HIS A 421 -2.92 14.67 19.67
N PHE A 422 -4.19 14.48 19.30
CA PHE A 422 -5.05 15.54 18.76
C PHE A 422 -6.16 15.91 19.72
N THR A 423 -6.44 17.21 19.80
CA THR A 423 -7.45 17.80 20.68
C THR A 423 -8.70 18.19 19.89
N SER A 424 -9.73 18.68 20.60
CA SER A 424 -10.99 19.17 20.03
C SER A 424 -10.83 20.31 19.02
N ASP A 425 -9.70 21.03 19.02
CA ASP A 425 -9.44 22.14 18.09
C ASP A 425 -8.75 21.68 16.79
N SER A 426 -8.33 20.40 16.74
CA SER A 426 -7.54 19.88 15.63
C SER A 426 -8.40 19.67 14.38
N LYS A 427 -7.88 20.04 13.21
CA LYS A 427 -8.49 19.76 11.91
C LYS A 427 -7.57 18.84 11.11
N LEU A 428 -8.08 17.68 10.69
CA LEU A 428 -7.27 16.60 10.13
C LEU A 428 -7.68 16.25 8.70
N ALA A 429 -6.70 16.14 7.81
CA ALA A 429 -6.85 15.58 6.48
C ALA A 429 -6.28 14.16 6.46
N LEU A 430 -7.17 13.17 6.48
CA LEU A 430 -6.83 11.75 6.48
C LEU A 430 -6.46 11.28 5.08
N VAL A 431 -5.24 10.77 4.92
CA VAL A 431 -4.73 10.25 3.66
C VAL A 431 -3.95 8.95 3.84
N SER A 432 -3.90 8.13 2.79
CA SER A 432 -3.18 6.86 2.76
C SER A 432 -3.05 6.34 1.31
N THR A 433 -2.44 5.18 1.15
CA THR A 433 -2.47 4.38 -0.07
C THR A 433 -3.72 3.52 -0.12
N ILE A 434 -4.00 2.93 -1.29
CA ILE A 434 -5.23 2.15 -1.54
C ILE A 434 -5.46 1.03 -0.51
N GLN A 435 -4.38 0.41 0.02
CA GLN A 435 -4.45 -0.73 0.92
C GLN A 435 -5.10 -0.41 2.29
N PHE A 436 -5.19 0.87 2.68
CA PHE A 436 -5.76 1.29 3.97
C PHE A 436 -6.96 2.24 3.84
N VAL A 437 -7.46 2.51 2.63
CA VAL A 437 -8.59 3.44 2.42
C VAL A 437 -9.84 3.03 3.20
N ARG A 438 -10.11 1.72 3.33
CA ARG A 438 -11.20 1.20 4.16
C ARG A 438 -11.01 1.59 5.62
N THR A 439 -9.81 1.38 6.14
CA THR A 439 -9.43 1.74 7.52
C THR A 439 -9.58 3.25 7.77
N LEU A 440 -9.22 4.11 6.81
CA LEU A 440 -9.40 5.55 6.93
C LEU A 440 -10.85 5.96 7.12
N GLN A 441 -11.79 5.32 6.42
CA GLN A 441 -13.23 5.61 6.58
C GLN A 441 -13.69 5.33 8.01
N ILE A 442 -13.23 4.22 8.60
CA ILE A 442 -13.59 3.85 9.98
C ILE A 442 -12.96 4.82 10.98
N ILE A 443 -11.70 5.19 10.78
CA ILE A 443 -10.99 6.17 11.62
C ILE A 443 -11.68 7.53 11.58
N LYS A 444 -12.08 7.97 10.39
CA LYS A 444 -12.83 9.22 10.21
C LYS A 444 -14.06 9.24 11.12
N GLU A 445 -14.89 8.20 11.06
CA GLU A 445 -16.10 8.12 11.89
C GLU A 445 -15.79 8.13 13.39
N GLN A 446 -14.73 7.45 13.83
CA GLN A 446 -14.36 7.40 15.25
C GLN A 446 -13.70 8.68 15.80
N LEU A 447 -13.19 9.55 14.92
CA LEU A 447 -12.57 10.81 15.29
C LEU A 447 -13.51 12.02 15.20
N LYS A 448 -14.65 11.91 14.51
CA LYS A 448 -15.60 13.02 14.29
C LYS A 448 -16.01 13.77 15.57
N GLU A 449 -16.13 13.05 16.69
CA GLU A 449 -16.54 13.63 17.98
C GLU A 449 -15.36 14.11 18.85
N HIS A 450 -14.12 13.77 18.47
CA HIS A 450 -12.93 14.05 19.28
C HIS A 450 -12.13 15.27 18.78
N VAL A 451 -12.26 15.62 17.50
CA VAL A 451 -11.53 16.73 16.87
C VAL A 451 -12.50 17.68 16.17
N ALA A 452 -12.04 18.90 15.83
CA ALA A 452 -12.90 19.93 15.26
C ALA A 452 -13.47 19.54 13.90
N ASP A 453 -12.64 18.97 13.04
CA ASP A 453 -13.07 18.44 11.74
C ASP A 453 -12.10 17.39 11.19
N VAL A 454 -12.65 16.44 10.44
CA VAL A 454 -11.90 15.38 9.75
C VAL A 454 -12.38 15.23 8.32
N ILE A 455 -11.49 15.50 7.37
CA ILE A 455 -11.75 15.35 5.94
C ILE A 455 -10.95 14.19 5.34
N MET A 456 -11.49 13.60 4.28
CA MET A 456 -10.77 12.66 3.41
C MET A 456 -10.71 13.28 2.02
N PRO A 457 -9.66 14.08 1.74
CA PRO A 457 -9.57 14.81 0.49
C PRO A 457 -9.45 13.85 -0.70
N GLN A 458 -9.90 14.28 -1.88
CA GLN A 458 -9.93 13.43 -3.08
C GLN A 458 -9.44 14.19 -4.30
N THR A 459 -8.51 13.58 -5.04
CA THR A 459 -8.15 13.98 -6.40
C THR A 459 -8.56 12.88 -7.36
N LYS A 460 -9.57 13.13 -8.20
CA LYS A 460 -10.01 12.12 -9.17
C LYS A 460 -8.89 11.80 -10.16
N PRO A 461 -8.71 10.52 -10.56
CA PRO A 461 -9.65 9.40 -10.37
C PRO A 461 -9.48 8.62 -9.05
N LEU A 462 -8.58 9.03 -8.15
CA LEU A 462 -8.31 8.31 -6.90
C LEU A 462 -9.51 8.33 -5.95
N SER A 463 -9.56 7.34 -5.06
CA SER A 463 -10.58 7.24 -4.01
C SER A 463 -10.43 8.35 -2.96
N PRO A 464 -11.48 8.70 -2.20
CA PRO A 464 -11.34 9.64 -1.09
C PRO A 464 -10.29 9.17 -0.07
N GLY A 465 -9.37 10.06 0.30
CA GLY A 465 -8.23 9.75 1.18
C GLY A 465 -7.09 8.98 0.51
N GLU A 466 -7.21 8.59 -0.76
CA GLU A 466 -6.13 7.92 -1.48
C GLU A 466 -5.16 8.94 -2.10
N ILE A 467 -3.86 8.71 -1.91
CA ILE A 467 -2.78 9.48 -2.54
C ILE A 467 -1.78 8.55 -3.24
N LEU A 468 -1.18 9.06 -4.32
CA LEU A 468 -0.06 8.44 -5.02
C LEU A 468 1.18 9.34 -4.90
N GLY A 469 2.37 8.78 -5.16
CA GLY A 469 3.61 9.56 -5.17
C GLY A 469 3.68 10.64 -6.27
N CYS A 470 2.79 10.58 -7.25
CA CYS A 470 2.71 11.51 -8.39
C CYS A 470 1.38 12.27 -8.45
N THR A 471 0.45 12.02 -7.52
CA THR A 471 -0.88 12.66 -7.50
C THR A 471 -1.39 12.75 -6.08
N SER A 472 -1.60 13.97 -5.58
CA SER A 472 -2.09 14.23 -4.22
C SER A 472 -3.05 15.42 -4.23
N PRO A 473 -4.00 15.49 -3.29
CA PRO A 473 -4.95 16.60 -3.22
C PRO A 473 -4.35 17.85 -2.61
N ILE A 474 -4.94 18.98 -2.98
CA ILE A 474 -4.81 20.24 -2.26
C ILE A 474 -5.73 20.17 -1.05
N ILE A 475 -5.21 20.46 0.13
CA ILE A 475 -5.97 20.55 1.37
C ILE A 475 -6.10 22.01 1.82
N PRO A 476 -7.14 22.36 2.60
CA PRO A 476 -7.26 23.70 3.15
C PRO A 476 -6.15 23.98 4.17
N ASP A 477 -5.62 25.20 4.20
CA ASP A 477 -4.43 25.56 5.00
C ASP A 477 -4.59 25.38 6.52
N SER A 478 -5.84 25.31 7.03
CA SER A 478 -6.12 25.08 8.45
C SER A 478 -6.02 23.61 8.89
N TYR A 479 -5.80 22.67 7.97
CA TYR A 479 -5.76 21.24 8.26
C TYR A 479 -4.33 20.73 8.36
N SER A 480 -4.12 19.77 9.27
CA SER A 480 -2.90 18.97 9.32
C SER A 480 -3.08 17.68 8.52
N ILE A 481 -2.04 17.26 7.82
CA ILE A 481 -1.99 15.99 7.09
C ILE A 481 -1.77 14.86 8.10
N LEU A 482 -2.61 13.84 8.04
CA LEU A 482 -2.42 12.60 8.78
C LEU A 482 -2.38 11.43 7.80
N TYR A 483 -1.18 10.91 7.58
CA TYR A 483 -0.92 9.77 6.71
C TYR A 483 -0.87 8.48 7.52
N ILE A 484 -1.59 7.46 7.07
CA ILE A 484 -1.52 6.11 7.63
C ILE A 484 -0.84 5.20 6.63
N GLY A 485 0.24 4.54 7.03
CA GLY A 485 0.99 3.66 6.15
C GLY A 485 2.48 3.75 6.42
N ASP A 486 3.23 2.87 5.77
CA ASP A 486 4.68 2.84 5.84
C ASP A 486 5.32 3.73 4.75
N GLY A 487 6.65 3.81 4.82
CA GLY A 487 7.46 4.59 3.90
C GLY A 487 7.28 6.10 4.02
N ARG A 488 7.95 6.83 3.13
CA ARG A 488 7.84 8.30 3.01
C ARG A 488 7.39 8.76 1.63
N PHE A 489 7.54 7.93 0.61
CA PHE A 489 7.25 8.27 -0.79
C PHE A 489 5.87 8.91 -1.01
N HIS A 490 4.80 8.34 -0.44
CA HIS A 490 3.44 8.86 -0.62
C HIS A 490 3.19 10.13 0.19
N ILE A 491 3.58 10.17 1.47
CA ILE A 491 3.39 11.36 2.30
C ILE A 491 4.20 12.55 1.78
N GLU A 492 5.38 12.32 1.21
CA GLU A 492 6.19 13.37 0.56
C GLU A 492 5.42 14.04 -0.58
N SER A 493 4.66 13.28 -1.37
CA SER A 493 3.87 13.86 -2.46
C SER A 493 2.84 14.87 -1.95
N ILE A 494 2.10 14.54 -0.88
CA ILE A 494 1.13 15.49 -0.32
C ILE A 494 1.82 16.66 0.41
N MET A 495 2.99 16.44 1.03
CA MET A 495 3.80 17.52 1.63
C MET A 495 4.32 18.49 0.57
N ILE A 496 4.82 17.99 -0.56
CA ILE A 496 5.24 18.82 -1.70
C ILE A 496 4.06 19.66 -2.20
N HIS A 497 2.87 19.06 -2.31
CA HIS A 497 1.67 19.73 -2.81
C HIS A 497 1.04 20.68 -1.77
N ASN A 498 1.40 20.57 -0.47
CA ASN A 498 0.85 21.35 0.64
C ASN A 498 1.95 21.70 1.65
N PRO A 499 2.95 22.52 1.28
CA PRO A 499 4.18 22.67 2.05
C PRO A 499 4.01 23.38 3.40
N ASN A 500 2.88 24.07 3.60
CA ASN A 500 2.58 24.78 4.85
C ASN A 500 1.80 23.92 5.85
N ALA A 501 1.26 22.77 5.43
CA ALA A 501 0.45 21.92 6.30
C ALA A 501 1.35 21.06 7.20
N PRO A 502 1.12 21.03 8.53
CA PRO A 502 1.81 20.08 9.40
C PRO A 502 1.49 18.64 8.98
N ALA A 503 2.51 17.79 8.86
CA ALA A 503 2.34 16.41 8.43
C ALA A 503 2.72 15.43 9.54
N PHE A 504 1.85 14.42 9.73
CA PHE A 504 2.03 13.34 10.68
C PHE A 504 1.87 12.00 9.97
N LYS A 505 2.68 11.03 10.35
CA LYS A 505 2.59 9.65 9.86
C LYS A 505 2.34 8.71 11.02
N TYR A 506 1.40 7.79 10.83
CA TYR A 506 1.28 6.59 11.64
C TYR A 506 1.64 5.38 10.79
N ASP A 507 2.69 4.65 11.18
CA ASP A 507 3.05 3.38 10.55
C ASP A 507 2.35 2.22 11.28
N PRO A 508 1.41 1.50 10.62
CA PRO A 508 0.66 0.42 11.26
C PRO A 508 1.47 -0.82 11.59
N TYR A 509 2.65 -1.00 10.99
CA TYR A 509 3.50 -2.15 11.22
C TYR A 509 4.42 -1.93 12.43
N SER A 510 5.13 -0.80 12.45
CA SER A 510 6.01 -0.43 13.56
C SER A 510 5.27 0.18 14.75
N LYS A 511 4.03 0.66 14.53
CA LYS A 511 3.21 1.42 15.48
C LYS A 511 3.86 2.73 15.92
N GLU A 512 4.72 3.28 15.07
CA GLU A 512 5.36 4.57 15.29
C GLU A 512 4.45 5.70 14.79
N PHE A 513 4.30 6.74 15.61
CA PHE A 513 3.64 7.98 15.25
C PHE A 513 4.69 9.10 15.21
N THR A 514 4.88 9.69 14.03
CA THR A 514 5.95 10.65 13.76
C THR A 514 5.42 11.92 13.13
N ARG A 515 6.09 13.04 13.41
CA ARG A 515 5.91 14.27 12.65
C ARG A 515 6.90 14.26 11.50
N GLU A 516 6.40 14.47 10.30
CA GLU A 516 7.17 14.38 9.06
C GLU A 516 7.45 15.78 8.51
N TYR A 517 8.63 15.94 7.93
CA TYR A 517 9.10 17.20 7.34
C TYR A 517 9.65 16.94 5.95
N TYR A 518 9.48 17.91 5.06
CA TYR A 518 10.05 17.87 3.72
C TYR A 518 10.74 19.19 3.42
N ASP A 519 12.00 19.13 2.97
CA ASP A 519 12.75 20.33 2.59
C ASP A 519 12.30 20.88 1.23
N THR A 520 11.12 21.49 1.23
CA THR A 520 10.50 22.11 0.05
C THR A 520 11.38 23.22 -0.52
N LYS A 521 12.12 23.95 0.32
CA LYS A 521 12.99 25.06 -0.13
C LYS A 521 14.16 24.53 -0.95
N SER A 522 14.84 23.51 -0.44
CA SER A 522 15.94 22.84 -1.16
C SER A 522 15.42 22.21 -2.46
N MET A 523 14.28 21.52 -2.41
CA MET A 523 13.66 20.94 -3.60
C MET A 523 13.36 22.01 -4.66
N HIS A 524 12.69 23.11 -4.28
CA HIS A 524 12.40 24.22 -5.20
C HIS A 524 13.68 24.82 -5.79
N SER A 525 14.70 25.07 -4.98
CA SER A 525 15.96 25.64 -5.44
C SER A 525 16.66 24.74 -6.46
N ILE A 526 16.75 23.44 -6.20
CA ILE A 526 17.34 22.47 -7.12
C ILE A 526 16.52 22.40 -8.41
N ARG A 527 15.19 22.26 -8.33
CA ARG A 527 14.34 22.16 -9.52
C ARG A 527 14.39 23.43 -10.37
N GLN A 528 14.34 24.62 -9.76
CA GLN A 528 14.49 25.89 -10.49
C GLN A 528 15.87 26.01 -11.15
N THR A 529 16.93 25.54 -10.49
CA THR A 529 18.28 25.51 -11.09
C THR A 529 18.31 24.64 -12.34
N GLU A 530 17.70 23.45 -12.29
CA GLU A 530 17.61 22.55 -13.45
C GLU A 530 16.76 23.13 -14.58
N ILE A 531 15.64 23.81 -14.26
CA ILE A 531 14.80 24.51 -15.24
C ILE A 531 15.58 25.65 -15.91
N ASN A 532 16.33 26.44 -15.14
CA ASN A 532 17.12 27.55 -15.67
C ASN A 532 18.24 27.05 -16.58
N LYS A 533 18.92 25.95 -16.21
CA LYS A 533 19.88 25.27 -17.11
C LYS A 533 19.20 24.79 -18.38
N ALA A 534 17.99 24.23 -18.28
CA ALA A 534 17.26 23.71 -19.42
C ALA A 534 16.76 24.78 -20.39
N ALA A 535 16.41 25.97 -19.89
CA ALA A 535 15.85 27.05 -20.71
C ALA A 535 16.77 27.49 -21.87
N SER A 536 18.09 27.36 -21.71
CA SER A 536 19.08 27.68 -22.76
C SER A 536 19.31 26.55 -23.77
N GLY A 537 18.89 25.32 -23.47
CA GLY A 537 19.10 24.14 -24.31
C GLY A 537 18.39 24.22 -25.66
N GLN A 538 19.05 23.73 -26.72
CA GLN A 538 18.56 23.78 -28.11
C GLN A 538 18.12 22.41 -28.62
N VAL A 539 18.80 21.34 -28.20
CA VAL A 539 18.48 19.96 -28.54
C VAL A 539 17.88 19.24 -27.33
N TRP A 540 16.60 18.93 -27.42
CA TRP A 540 15.83 18.32 -26.34
C TRP A 540 15.63 16.83 -26.59
N GLY A 541 15.90 16.00 -25.58
CA GLY A 541 15.55 14.59 -25.59
C GLY A 541 14.18 14.40 -24.96
N LEU A 542 13.24 13.80 -25.70
CA LEU A 542 11.89 13.54 -25.23
C LEU A 542 11.69 12.05 -25.02
N VAL A 543 11.56 11.65 -23.75
CA VAL A 543 11.39 10.25 -23.34
C VAL A 543 9.91 9.90 -23.21
N LEU A 544 9.48 8.90 -23.98
CA LEU A 544 8.21 8.19 -23.78
C LEU A 544 8.45 6.93 -22.95
N GLY A 545 7.90 6.89 -21.74
CA GLY A 545 7.95 5.72 -20.87
C GLY A 545 7.10 4.58 -21.41
N SER A 546 7.72 3.43 -21.70
CA SER A 546 7.01 2.23 -22.17
C SER A 546 6.75 1.19 -21.09
N LEU A 547 7.09 1.46 -19.82
CA LEU A 547 6.75 0.58 -18.71
C LEU A 547 5.26 0.70 -18.38
N GLY A 548 4.52 -0.36 -18.72
CA GLY A 548 3.07 -0.39 -18.65
C GLY A 548 2.42 0.79 -19.38
N ARG A 549 1.76 1.66 -18.62
CA ARG A 549 1.01 2.82 -19.12
C ARG A 549 1.50 4.13 -18.50
N GLN A 550 2.74 4.19 -18.01
CA GLN A 550 3.31 5.41 -17.45
C GLN A 550 3.42 6.54 -18.48
N GLY A 551 3.89 6.21 -19.69
CA GLY A 551 3.99 7.18 -20.78
C GLY A 551 2.64 7.47 -21.42
N SER A 552 2.35 8.74 -21.68
CA SER A 552 1.15 9.17 -22.39
C SER A 552 1.52 9.71 -23.78
N PRO A 553 1.07 9.05 -24.87
CA PRO A 553 1.23 9.59 -26.23
C PRO A 553 0.62 10.98 -26.41
N LYS A 554 -0.45 11.29 -25.66
CA LYS A 554 -1.11 12.59 -25.72
C LYS A 554 -0.24 13.69 -25.12
N VAL A 555 0.34 13.42 -23.94
CA VAL A 555 1.31 14.33 -23.29
C VAL A 555 2.55 14.50 -24.16
N LEU A 556 3.05 13.41 -24.75
CA LEU A 556 4.17 13.43 -25.69
C LEU A 556 3.90 14.39 -26.85
N GLU A 557 2.72 14.30 -27.48
CA GLU A 557 2.35 15.14 -28.62
C GLU A 557 2.20 16.61 -28.20
N THR A 558 1.59 16.88 -27.05
CA THR A 558 1.55 18.25 -26.49
C THR A 558 2.96 18.82 -26.34
N ILE A 559 3.89 18.08 -25.73
CA ILE A 559 5.26 18.56 -25.52
C ILE A 559 5.98 18.78 -26.85
N LYS A 560 5.83 17.86 -27.82
CA LYS A 560 6.39 18.03 -29.18
C LYS A 560 5.94 19.31 -29.84
N GLN A 561 4.65 19.63 -29.74
CA GLN A 561 4.08 20.86 -30.31
C GLN A 561 4.69 22.10 -29.64
N ARG A 562 4.84 22.08 -28.31
CA ARG A 562 5.46 23.18 -27.56
C ARG A 562 6.95 23.35 -27.86
N LEU A 563 7.70 22.26 -28.04
CA LEU A 563 9.09 22.33 -28.47
C LEU A 563 9.21 22.97 -29.86
N LYS A 564 8.39 22.52 -30.83
CA LYS A 564 8.35 23.08 -32.19
C LYS A 564 8.00 24.56 -32.20
N SER A 565 6.96 24.97 -31.47
CA SER A 565 6.52 26.38 -31.42
C SER A 565 7.55 27.30 -30.78
N ASN A 566 8.45 26.76 -29.95
CA ASN A 566 9.55 27.49 -29.32
C ASN A 566 10.87 27.37 -30.11
N GLY A 567 10.85 26.84 -31.34
CA GLY A 567 12.03 26.70 -32.19
C GLY A 567 13.08 25.72 -31.65
N LYS A 568 12.69 24.80 -30.76
CA LYS A 568 13.58 23.80 -30.17
C LYS A 568 13.61 22.53 -31.02
N SER A 569 14.81 22.05 -31.31
CA SER A 569 15.00 20.75 -31.94
C SER A 569 14.85 19.64 -30.89
N TYR A 570 14.38 18.46 -31.29
CA TYR A 570 14.27 17.35 -30.36
C TYR A 570 14.49 15.98 -30.99
N ILE A 571 14.92 15.03 -30.16
CA ILE A 571 14.91 13.60 -30.46
C ILE A 571 13.88 12.91 -29.56
N GLN A 572 13.19 11.90 -30.10
CA GLN A 572 12.28 11.08 -29.30
C GLN A 572 12.94 9.74 -28.97
N VAL A 573 12.87 9.34 -27.71
CA VAL A 573 13.37 8.05 -27.23
C VAL A 573 12.24 7.32 -26.51
N VAL A 574 12.06 6.04 -26.80
CA VAL A 574 11.11 5.18 -26.08
C VAL A 574 11.92 4.26 -25.18
N MET A 575 11.59 4.19 -23.90
CA MET A 575 12.26 3.28 -22.96
C MET A 575 11.35 2.85 -21.82
N PRO A 576 11.46 1.59 -21.35
CA PRO A 576 10.67 1.14 -20.21
C PRO A 576 11.15 1.80 -18.92
N GLU A 577 12.46 1.77 -18.68
CA GLU A 577 13.08 2.31 -17.49
C GLU A 577 14.08 3.41 -17.83
N LEU A 578 13.99 4.51 -17.09
CA LEU A 578 14.95 5.61 -17.18
C LEU A 578 16.18 5.29 -16.35
N MET A 579 17.33 5.23 -17.01
CA MET A 579 18.61 4.97 -16.37
C MET A 579 19.62 6.06 -16.76
N PRO A 580 20.35 6.66 -15.80
CA PRO A 580 21.36 7.68 -16.10
C PRO A 580 22.38 7.23 -17.15
N ASP A 581 22.87 5.99 -17.06
CA ASP A 581 23.87 5.45 -17.98
C ASP A 581 23.34 5.33 -19.42
N LYS A 582 22.06 5.02 -19.60
CA LYS A 582 21.44 4.96 -20.94
C LYS A 582 21.31 6.35 -21.56
N LEU A 583 20.88 7.35 -20.78
CA LEU A 583 20.72 8.71 -21.27
C LEU A 583 22.08 9.38 -21.55
N LYS A 584 23.12 9.04 -20.78
CA LYS A 584 24.49 9.52 -20.97
C LYS A 584 25.10 9.13 -22.33
N LEU A 585 24.58 8.09 -22.99
CA LEU A 585 25.05 7.68 -24.32
C LEU A 585 24.70 8.71 -25.42
N PHE A 586 23.69 9.56 -25.21
CA PHE A 586 23.28 10.59 -26.14
C PHE A 586 24.08 11.88 -25.90
N LYS A 587 25.22 12.02 -26.59
CA LYS A 587 26.15 13.14 -26.37
C LYS A 587 25.64 14.51 -26.81
N ASN A 588 24.64 14.57 -27.68
CA ASN A 588 24.14 15.81 -28.30
C ASN A 588 22.72 16.16 -27.81
N VAL A 589 22.45 15.96 -26.52
CA VAL A 589 21.17 16.31 -25.88
C VAL A 589 21.45 17.26 -24.72
N ASP A 590 20.87 18.46 -24.78
CA ASP A 590 21.07 19.51 -23.79
C ASP A 590 20.14 19.34 -22.60
N VAL A 591 18.95 18.77 -22.81
CA VAL A 591 17.88 18.64 -21.82
C VAL A 591 17.07 17.38 -22.08
N TRP A 592 16.69 16.66 -21.03
CA TRP A 592 15.72 15.58 -21.10
C TRP A 592 14.36 16.01 -20.53
N ILE A 593 13.30 15.67 -21.23
CA ILE A 593 11.93 15.66 -20.69
C ILE A 593 11.49 14.21 -20.63
N GLN A 594 11.02 13.77 -19.47
CA GLN A 594 10.47 12.43 -19.31
C GLN A 594 8.97 12.50 -19.04
N THR A 595 8.21 11.67 -19.77
CA THR A 595 6.74 11.59 -19.68
C THR A 595 6.26 10.39 -18.86
N SER A 596 7.16 9.80 -18.05
CA SER A 596 6.95 8.62 -17.22
C SER A 596 6.57 9.04 -15.78
N CYS A 597 7.06 8.33 -14.76
CA CYS A 597 6.89 8.72 -13.36
C CYS A 597 7.55 10.09 -13.04
N PRO A 598 6.80 11.12 -12.59
CA PRO A 598 7.36 12.45 -12.27
C PRO A 598 8.43 12.43 -11.18
N ARG A 599 8.37 11.46 -10.26
CA ARG A 599 9.32 11.33 -9.16
C ARG A 599 10.74 11.03 -9.64
N LEU A 600 10.91 10.45 -10.83
CA LEU A 600 12.21 10.24 -11.50
C LEU A 600 13.00 11.55 -11.64
N SER A 601 12.34 12.64 -11.99
CA SER A 601 12.99 13.95 -12.11
C SER A 601 13.12 14.66 -10.77
N ILE A 602 12.11 14.53 -9.90
CA ILE A 602 12.04 15.26 -8.62
C ILE A 602 13.07 14.70 -7.62
N ASP A 603 13.10 13.38 -7.43
CA ASP A 603 13.90 12.73 -6.39
C ASP A 603 15.28 12.31 -6.89
N TRP A 604 15.33 11.80 -8.13
CA TRP A 604 16.53 11.19 -8.70
C TRP A 604 17.18 12.04 -9.79
N GLY A 605 16.67 13.26 -10.03
CA GLY A 605 17.18 14.14 -11.08
C GLY A 605 18.67 14.46 -10.94
N ALA A 606 19.20 14.50 -9.71
CA ALA A 606 20.62 14.74 -9.45
C ALA A 606 21.55 13.61 -9.93
N GLY A 607 21.01 12.41 -10.17
CA GLY A 607 21.76 11.29 -10.73
C GLY A 607 22.05 11.43 -12.23
N PHE A 608 21.44 12.40 -12.91
CA PHE A 608 21.61 12.62 -14.35
C PHE A 608 22.60 13.76 -14.61
N GLN A 609 23.49 13.57 -15.58
CA GLN A 609 24.48 14.59 -15.97
C GLN A 609 23.85 15.76 -16.73
N THR A 610 22.79 15.46 -17.48
CA THR A 610 22.00 16.41 -18.26
C THR A 610 20.71 16.70 -17.50
N PRO A 611 20.24 17.96 -17.44
CA PRO A 611 18.98 18.30 -16.78
C PRO A 611 17.84 17.40 -17.25
N ILE A 612 17.15 16.77 -16.30
CA ILE A 612 15.96 15.97 -16.57
C ILE A 612 14.74 16.61 -15.90
N LEU A 613 13.74 16.91 -16.70
CA LEU A 613 12.55 17.65 -16.31
C LEU A 613 11.31 16.77 -16.31
N THR A 614 10.40 17.07 -15.40
CA THR A 614 9.00 16.63 -15.52
C THR A 614 8.31 17.38 -16.67
N PRO A 615 7.15 16.91 -17.15
CA PRO A 615 6.39 17.63 -18.17
C PRO A 615 5.99 19.05 -17.73
N TYR A 616 5.63 19.24 -16.46
CA TYR A 616 5.33 20.57 -15.90
C TYR A 616 6.55 21.49 -15.95
N GLU A 617 7.71 21.02 -15.49
CA GLU A 617 8.94 21.81 -15.46
C GLU A 617 9.41 22.17 -16.87
N ALA A 618 9.21 21.28 -17.85
CA ALA A 618 9.46 21.59 -19.25
C ALA A 618 8.60 22.75 -19.75
N MET A 619 7.33 22.81 -19.34
CA MET A 619 6.46 23.94 -19.70
C MET A 619 6.91 25.25 -19.06
N VAL A 620 7.45 25.20 -17.85
CA VAL A 620 8.07 26.37 -17.20
C VAL A 620 9.33 26.80 -17.98
N ALA A 621 10.22 25.86 -18.31
CA ALA A 621 11.44 26.14 -19.08
C ALA A 621 11.15 26.73 -20.47
N LEU A 622 10.07 26.28 -21.11
CA LEU A 622 9.58 26.79 -22.40
C LEU A 622 8.66 28.01 -22.27
N ARG A 623 8.55 28.62 -21.08
CA ARG A 623 7.72 29.82 -20.80
C ARG A 623 6.26 29.67 -21.22
N GLN A 624 5.71 28.46 -21.14
CA GLN A 624 4.30 28.17 -21.41
C GLN A 624 3.43 28.36 -20.16
N ILE A 625 4.03 28.27 -18.98
CA ILE A 625 3.40 28.56 -17.69
C ILE A 625 4.45 29.14 -16.74
N GLU A 626 4.02 29.98 -15.81
CA GLU A 626 4.88 30.47 -14.72
C GLU A 626 5.15 29.38 -13.68
N TRP A 627 6.27 29.52 -12.98
CA TRP A 627 6.58 28.67 -11.83
C TRP A 627 5.54 28.86 -10.71
N GLN A 628 4.92 27.75 -10.30
CA GLN A 628 3.94 27.73 -9.23
C GLN A 628 4.64 27.73 -7.86
N SER A 629 4.16 28.57 -6.95
CA SER A 629 4.64 28.61 -5.55
C SER A 629 4.41 27.29 -4.82
N ARG A 630 3.32 26.61 -5.18
CA ARG A 630 3.00 25.24 -4.77
C ARG A 630 3.38 24.31 -5.92
N TYR A 631 4.39 23.47 -5.72
CA TYR A 631 4.79 22.52 -6.75
C TYR A 631 3.65 21.53 -7.02
N PRO A 632 3.18 21.39 -8.27
CA PRO A 632 2.02 20.56 -8.58
C PRO A 632 2.37 19.08 -8.50
N MET A 633 1.64 18.35 -7.64
CA MET A 633 1.64 16.89 -7.63
C MET A 633 0.30 16.41 -8.16
N ASP A 634 0.04 16.66 -9.44
CA ASP A 634 -1.27 16.53 -10.09
C ASP A 634 -1.21 15.68 -11.38
N PHE A 635 -0.20 14.84 -11.55
CA PHE A 635 0.10 14.20 -12.84
C PHE A 635 -1.08 13.37 -13.39
N TYR A 636 -1.77 12.59 -12.56
CA TYR A 636 -2.97 11.87 -12.97
C TYR A 636 -4.27 12.57 -12.54
N ALA A 637 -4.20 13.82 -12.07
CA ALA A 637 -5.38 14.55 -11.65
C ALA A 637 -6.29 14.88 -12.84
N GLN A 638 -7.59 14.76 -12.62
CA GLN A 638 -8.59 15.17 -13.60
C GLN A 638 -8.69 16.69 -13.77
N ASN A 639 -8.25 17.45 -12.78
CA ASN A 639 -8.23 18.91 -12.75
C ASN A 639 -6.79 19.43 -12.71
N SER A 640 -5.90 18.75 -13.43
CA SER A 640 -4.49 19.12 -13.53
C SER A 640 -4.29 20.50 -14.19
N LEU A 641 -3.16 21.13 -13.91
CA LEU A 641 -2.83 22.49 -14.34
C LEU A 641 -2.76 22.67 -15.86
N GLY A 642 -2.51 21.61 -16.62
CA GLY A 642 -2.44 21.73 -18.07
C GLY A 642 -2.27 20.41 -18.83
N PRO A 643 -2.26 20.47 -20.17
CA PRO A 643 -2.26 19.31 -21.06
C PRO A 643 -0.93 18.54 -21.08
N TRP A 644 0.03 18.87 -20.22
CA TRP A 644 1.24 18.07 -20.01
C TRP A 644 1.03 16.90 -19.02
N THR A 645 -0.22 16.59 -18.67
CA THR A 645 -0.62 15.53 -17.73
C THR A 645 -1.61 14.57 -18.39
N PRO A 646 -1.54 13.24 -18.16
CA PRO A 646 -2.37 12.27 -18.87
C PRO A 646 -3.89 12.50 -18.81
N ASN A 647 -4.42 12.89 -17.65
CA ASN A 647 -5.87 12.94 -17.39
C ASN A 647 -6.49 14.33 -17.56
N ASN A 648 -5.74 15.30 -18.11
CA ASN A 648 -6.23 16.64 -18.37
C ASN A 648 -7.52 16.61 -19.23
N PRO A 649 -8.50 17.50 -18.99
CA PRO A 649 -9.73 17.55 -19.79
C PRO A 649 -9.52 17.67 -21.30
N GLU A 650 -8.47 18.35 -21.76
CA GLU A 650 -8.13 18.48 -23.19
C GLU A 650 -7.84 17.12 -23.86
N HIS A 651 -7.38 16.15 -23.07
CA HIS A 651 -7.06 14.80 -23.55
C HIS A 651 -8.25 13.85 -23.53
N ARG A 652 -9.39 14.26 -22.96
CA ARG A 652 -10.53 13.39 -22.85
C ARG A 652 -11.27 13.36 -24.18
N PRO A 653 -11.71 12.16 -24.64
CA PRO A 653 -12.64 12.10 -25.76
C PRO A 653 -13.89 12.91 -25.39
N LEU A 654 -14.37 13.71 -26.34
CA LEU A 654 -15.63 14.44 -26.19
C LEU A 654 -16.71 13.44 -25.80
N ARG A 655 -17.30 13.61 -24.60
CA ARG A 655 -18.40 12.76 -24.16
C ARG A 655 -19.54 12.93 -25.17
N GLN A 656 -19.78 11.92 -25.99
CA GLN A 656 -21.03 11.85 -26.72
C GLN A 656 -22.15 11.81 -25.66
N PRO A 657 -23.16 12.69 -25.75
CA PRO A 657 -24.27 12.64 -24.81
C PRO A 657 -24.85 11.23 -24.85
N ARG A 658 -24.98 10.59 -23.67
CA ARG A 658 -25.65 9.30 -23.56
C ARG A 658 -27.01 9.44 -24.24
N ARG A 659 -27.26 8.65 -25.30
CA ARG A 659 -28.60 8.53 -25.90
C ARG A 659 -29.56 8.25 -24.74
N LYS A 660 -30.51 9.16 -24.51
CA LYS A 660 -31.66 8.87 -23.65
C LYS A 660 -32.32 7.65 -24.27
N ILE A 661 -32.26 6.51 -23.58
CA ILE A 661 -33.11 5.39 -23.91
C ILE A 661 -34.49 5.83 -23.45
N GLU A 662 -35.30 6.34 -24.37
CA GLU A 662 -36.74 6.48 -24.14
C GLU A 662 -37.30 5.06 -24.05
N VAL A 663 -37.55 4.61 -22.82
CA VAL A 663 -38.33 3.40 -22.58
C VAL A 663 -39.77 3.75 -22.90
N ALA A 664 -40.21 3.43 -24.12
CA ALA A 664 -41.62 3.45 -24.47
C ALA A 664 -42.34 2.42 -23.59
N TYR A 665 -43.12 2.89 -22.63
CA TYR A 665 -44.10 2.03 -21.96
C TYR A 665 -45.23 1.77 -22.96
N GLU A 666 -45.27 0.57 -23.54
CA GLU A 666 -46.49 0.06 -24.14
C GLU A 666 -47.53 -0.11 -23.01
N ASN A 667 -48.51 0.80 -22.98
CA ASN A 667 -49.71 0.65 -22.16
C ASN A 667 -50.50 -0.56 -22.66
N LYS A 668 -50.16 -1.75 -22.17
CA LYS A 668 -51.07 -2.89 -22.22
C LYS A 668 -52.22 -2.59 -21.26
N THR A 669 -53.34 -2.17 -21.83
CA THR A 669 -54.62 -2.09 -21.15
C THR A 669 -54.98 -3.47 -20.61
N CYS A 670 -55.09 -3.57 -19.29
CA CYS A 670 -55.56 -4.77 -18.61
C CYS A 670 -57.06 -4.94 -18.90
N SER A 671 -57.40 -5.72 -19.91
CA SER A 671 -58.75 -6.26 -20.09
C SER A 671 -58.90 -7.47 -19.17
N SER A 672 -59.80 -7.35 -18.18
CA SER A 672 -60.35 -8.41 -17.30
C SER A 672 -59.91 -8.41 -15.83
N CYS A 673 -60.22 -7.34 -15.08
CA CYS A 673 -60.33 -7.44 -13.62
C CYS A 673 -61.41 -6.47 -13.11
N GLU A 674 -62.61 -6.98 -12.82
CA GLU A 674 -63.80 -6.25 -12.35
C GLU A 674 -63.71 -5.72 -10.91
N THR A 675 -62.53 -5.65 -10.30
CA THR A 675 -62.40 -5.33 -8.86
C THR A 675 -61.68 -4.02 -8.53
N CYS A 676 -61.33 -3.17 -9.51
CA CYS A 676 -60.60 -1.92 -9.26
C CYS A 676 -61.40 -0.63 -9.43
N SER A 677 -62.73 -0.66 -9.27
CA SER A 677 -63.55 0.54 -9.09
C SER A 677 -63.83 0.76 -7.60
N ASN A 678 -62.94 1.50 -6.93
CA ASN A 678 -63.26 2.47 -5.87
C ASN A 678 -62.01 2.87 -5.08
N LYS A 679 -61.42 4.01 -5.44
CA LYS A 679 -60.82 5.02 -4.55
C LYS A 679 -60.20 6.11 -5.43
N SER A 680 -60.99 7.17 -5.65
CA SER A 680 -60.54 8.48 -6.13
C SER A 680 -59.88 9.26 -5.00
#